data_AF-A0A349K1P5-F1
#
_entry.id   AF-A0A349K1P5-F1
#
_cell.length_a   1.000
_cell.length_b   1.000
_cell.length_c   1.000
_cell.angle_alpha   90.00
_cell.angle_beta   90.00
_cell.angle_gamma   90.00
#
_symmetry.space_group_name_H-M   'P 1'
#
loop_
_entity.id
_entity.type
_entity.pdbx_description
1 polymer ?
#
loop_
_entity_poly.entity_id
_entity_poly.type
_entity_poly.pdbx_seq_one_letter_code
_entity_poly.pdbx_strand_id
1 'polypeptide(L)'
;MKKELSGSVLAALLLLCGITPASADSIARMWNEQNLAAVRLSFPDPPVHARNLFHVSVAIYDAWAAYDPIAVGYLHRESATAVDVAVARHEAVSYAAYRVLSHRYNTVKHPNTPAANALQAQNQFDILLTILGYDQNITTTTGDTPAAVGNRVAETIITWTANDNSNEVGGYTDNTYAPVNAPLILEFAGTTMNDPNRWQPLEFVEAFSQTGQPLTFTIQKYIGSHWREVWPFALSREPAVMLYFDPGGPPQLEGDGDEEYKAGNAEVIRYSSLLDPSLAPQKDYSPGAIGNNPVGTNDGTGYAINPVTGAAYAPNLVNEGDFGRVIAEHWADGPDSETPPGHWNVIANEVVDHPSFERRFLGTGPVIEELEWDAKMYFLINASVHDAAVAAWTCKREYDYVRPISSIRYMGGHGQSSDPAGPSYNEEGLPLVPDLIEVVTASTTQAGQRHDHLGPGAIGRIAVRAWQGEPADVETQIGGVDWILAEDWVPYQRDTFVTPAFAGYISGHSTFSRAAAEVLVRLTGSKFFPGGFSSHEVAAGELAFEAGPTAKVELQWATYYDAADQAGISRLYGGIHVPVDDGPGRIVGSECGIGAWKLGIKYFDGSILEERPRLTVTPLPGSQFRLDWTQHRGLFYKVRRSGDLQGFTDEFPFVRASEDRASYTISLPFPNPAREFYQVEQAE
;
A
#
# COMPACT_ATOMS: atom_id res chain seq x y z
N MET A 1 -18.73 13.76 -41.99
CA MET A 1 -20.03 14.43 -42.25
C MET A 1 -20.36 15.29 -41.04
N LYS A 2 -20.57 16.59 -41.26
CA LYS A 2 -20.88 17.60 -40.24
C LYS A 2 -22.29 17.40 -39.67
N LYS A 3 -22.47 17.60 -38.36
CA LYS A 3 -23.74 17.95 -37.68
C LYS A 3 -23.38 19.01 -36.64
N GLU A 4 -23.41 20.28 -37.00
CA GLU A 4 -24.52 21.24 -36.79
C GLU A 4 -24.96 21.39 -35.33
N LEU A 5 -24.43 22.45 -34.69
CA LEU A 5 -24.99 23.09 -33.51
C LEU A 5 -26.25 23.87 -33.91
N SER A 6 -27.32 23.76 -33.12
CA SER A 6 -28.31 24.82 -32.97
C SER A 6 -28.45 25.14 -31.49
N GLY A 7 -28.22 26.41 -31.15
CA GLY A 7 -28.41 26.96 -29.81
C GLY A 7 -29.70 27.77 -29.73
N SER A 8 -30.33 27.75 -28.56
CA SER A 8 -31.22 28.76 -27.94
C SER A 8 -31.67 28.14 -26.59
N VAL A 9 -30.90 28.26 -25.51
CA VAL A 9 -30.85 29.39 -24.54
C VAL A 9 -32.09 29.51 -23.63
N LEU A 10 -31.82 29.31 -22.33
CA LEU A 10 -32.52 29.78 -21.12
C LEU A 10 -33.99 29.39 -20.88
N ALA A 11 -34.20 28.43 -19.95
CA ALA A 11 -34.97 28.61 -18.70
C ALA A 11 -35.34 27.24 -18.09
N ALA A 12 -34.59 26.80 -17.07
CA ALA A 12 -35.03 25.81 -16.08
C ALA A 12 -34.16 26.04 -14.83
N LEU A 13 -34.47 27.04 -14.00
CA LEU A 13 -35.28 26.88 -12.79
C LEU A 13 -35.07 25.53 -12.08
N LEU A 14 -34.11 25.53 -11.16
CA LEU A 14 -34.28 25.08 -9.78
C LEU A 14 -35.35 23.99 -9.58
N LEU A 15 -34.94 22.74 -9.74
CA LEU A 15 -35.52 21.63 -9.01
C LEU A 15 -34.50 21.20 -7.95
N LEU A 16 -34.75 21.68 -6.73
CA LEU A 16 -34.19 21.14 -5.51
C LEU A 16 -34.58 19.66 -5.41
N CYS A 17 -33.66 18.75 -5.75
CA CYS A 17 -33.51 17.54 -4.95
C CYS A 17 -32.68 17.95 -3.74
N GLY A 18 -33.28 17.83 -2.55
CA GLY A 18 -32.59 18.09 -1.30
C GLY A 18 -31.45 17.08 -1.12
N ILE A 19 -30.26 17.47 -1.57
CA ILE A 19 -29.02 17.00 -1.00
C ILE A 19 -29.04 17.57 0.41
N THR A 20 -29.32 16.72 1.40
CA THR A 20 -28.90 17.00 2.78
C THR A 20 -27.44 17.43 2.71
N PRO A 21 -27.02 18.53 3.34
CA PRO A 21 -25.61 18.88 3.32
C PRO A 21 -24.86 17.65 3.87
N ALA A 22 -23.99 17.06 3.05
CA ALA A 22 -22.89 16.28 3.57
C ALA A 22 -22.25 17.14 4.66
N SER A 23 -21.86 16.51 5.77
CA SER A 23 -21.10 17.17 6.85
C SER A 23 -20.12 18.17 6.25
N ALA A 24 -20.06 19.41 6.75
CA ALA A 24 -19.05 20.33 6.25
C ALA A 24 -17.68 19.69 6.52
N ASP A 25 -16.94 19.31 5.47
CA ASP A 25 -15.68 18.58 5.62
C ASP A 25 -14.74 19.30 6.58
N SER A 26 -14.09 18.55 7.48
CA SER A 26 -13.08 19.15 8.36
C SER A 26 -11.90 19.66 7.52
N ILE A 27 -11.13 20.60 8.08
CA ILE A 27 -9.95 21.10 7.38
C ILE A 27 -8.92 19.98 7.10
N ALA A 28 -8.84 18.97 7.95
CA ALA A 28 -7.99 17.80 7.73
C ALA A 28 -8.47 16.97 6.54
N ARG A 29 -9.79 16.73 6.42
CA ARG A 29 -10.41 16.07 5.26
C ARG A 29 -10.10 16.82 3.97
N MET A 30 -10.30 18.14 3.96
CA MET A 30 -10.04 18.97 2.78
C MET A 30 -8.59 18.85 2.28
N TRP A 31 -7.60 18.90 3.19
CA TRP A 31 -6.19 18.73 2.81
C TRP A 31 -5.80 17.30 2.47
N ASN A 32 -6.44 16.30 3.08
CA ASN A 32 -6.24 14.91 2.70
C ASN A 32 -6.76 14.64 1.28
N GLU A 33 -7.92 15.18 0.90
CA GLU A 33 -8.43 15.09 -0.49
C GLU A 33 -7.47 15.74 -1.49
N GLN A 34 -6.81 16.85 -1.13
CA GLN A 34 -5.73 17.42 -1.96
C GLN A 34 -4.54 16.49 -2.09
N ASN A 35 -4.16 15.80 -1.01
CA ASN A 35 -3.08 14.81 -1.03
C ASN A 35 -3.44 13.63 -1.96
N LEU A 36 -4.63 13.06 -1.84
CA LEU A 36 -5.11 11.98 -2.70
C LEU A 36 -5.19 12.42 -4.17
N ALA A 37 -5.68 13.64 -4.44
CA ALA A 37 -5.68 14.21 -5.78
C ALA A 37 -4.26 14.39 -6.34
N ALA A 38 -3.29 14.77 -5.50
CA ALA A 38 -1.90 14.89 -5.91
C ALA A 38 -1.25 13.52 -6.19
N VAL A 39 -1.63 12.47 -5.45
CA VAL A 39 -1.20 11.09 -5.71
C VAL A 39 -1.66 10.62 -7.09
N ARG A 40 -2.92 10.88 -7.46
CA ARG A 40 -3.47 10.54 -8.80
C ARG A 40 -2.67 11.20 -9.93
N LEU A 41 -2.11 12.38 -9.67
CA LEU A 41 -1.31 13.15 -10.62
C LEU A 41 0.17 12.73 -10.65
N SER A 42 0.71 12.14 -9.59
CA SER A 42 2.11 11.73 -9.51
C SER A 42 2.41 10.42 -10.22
N PHE A 43 3.69 10.19 -10.50
CA PHE A 43 4.16 8.88 -10.96
C PHE A 43 3.85 7.82 -9.88
N PRO A 44 3.29 6.66 -10.24
CA PRO A 44 2.86 5.64 -9.28
C PRO A 44 4.06 4.95 -8.64
N ASP A 45 4.40 5.43 -7.44
CA ASP A 45 5.42 4.87 -6.56
C ASP A 45 4.78 4.66 -5.18
N PRO A 46 4.17 3.49 -4.91
CA PRO A 46 3.40 3.26 -3.69
C PRO A 46 4.18 3.51 -2.39
N PRO A 47 5.47 3.15 -2.26
CA PRO A 47 6.28 3.54 -1.10
C PRO A 47 6.38 5.06 -0.91
N VAL A 48 6.67 5.81 -1.98
CA VAL A 48 6.73 7.28 -1.93
C VAL A 48 5.37 7.87 -1.56
N HIS A 49 4.28 7.32 -2.09
CA HIS A 49 2.93 7.76 -1.77
C HIS A 49 2.57 7.50 -0.30
N ALA A 50 2.86 6.31 0.24
CA ALA A 50 2.65 5.98 1.65
C ALA A 50 3.41 6.94 2.57
N ARG A 51 4.66 7.26 2.23
CA ARG A 51 5.48 8.25 2.95
C ARG A 51 4.91 9.67 2.88
N ASN A 52 4.47 10.10 1.71
CA ASN A 52 3.88 11.44 1.54
C ASN A 52 2.55 11.58 2.29
N LEU A 53 1.68 10.56 2.21
CA LEU A 53 0.47 10.44 3.00
C LEU A 53 0.78 10.58 4.50
N PHE A 54 1.75 9.82 5.00
CA PHE A 54 2.13 9.87 6.40
C PHE A 54 2.65 11.24 6.81
N HIS A 55 3.62 11.82 6.08
CA HIS A 55 4.20 13.11 6.44
C HIS A 55 3.19 14.27 6.41
N VAL A 56 2.23 14.26 5.49
CA VAL A 56 1.14 15.25 5.47
C VAL A 56 0.22 15.05 6.68
N SER A 57 -0.13 13.81 7.03
CA SER A 57 -0.93 13.52 8.23
C SER A 57 -0.21 13.88 9.53
N VAL A 58 1.12 13.72 9.59
CA VAL A 58 1.94 14.23 10.70
C VAL A 58 1.88 15.75 10.77
N ALA A 59 1.94 16.44 9.63
CA ALA A 59 1.82 17.91 9.60
C ALA A 59 0.47 18.40 10.10
N ILE A 60 -0.62 17.73 9.71
CA ILE A 60 -1.97 17.98 10.19
C ILE A 60 -2.05 17.72 11.70
N TYR A 61 -1.59 16.55 12.15
CA TYR A 61 -1.66 16.15 13.55
C TYR A 61 -0.81 17.04 14.47
N ASP A 62 0.44 17.31 14.12
CA ASP A 62 1.36 18.11 14.95
C ASP A 62 0.88 19.57 15.05
N ALA A 63 0.31 20.13 13.97
CA ALA A 63 -0.29 21.47 14.00
C ALA A 63 -1.58 21.52 14.85
N TRP A 64 -2.38 20.45 14.85
CA TRP A 64 -3.55 20.31 15.72
C TRP A 64 -3.17 20.12 17.19
N ALA A 65 -2.18 19.26 17.46
CA ALA A 65 -1.68 18.91 18.77
C ALA A 65 -0.99 20.09 19.46
N ALA A 66 -0.42 21.04 18.68
CA ALA A 66 0.19 22.24 19.25
C ALA A 66 -0.77 23.08 20.12
N TYR A 67 -2.08 22.94 19.93
CA TYR A 67 -3.11 23.62 20.73
C TYR A 67 -3.85 22.67 21.67
N ASP A 68 -3.44 21.41 21.76
CA ASP A 68 -4.03 20.42 22.66
C ASP A 68 -3.29 20.37 24.00
N PRO A 69 -3.99 20.30 25.14
CA PRO A 69 -3.33 20.24 26.44
C PRO A 69 -2.75 18.85 26.79
N ILE A 70 -3.08 17.79 26.02
CA ILE A 70 -2.72 16.41 26.33
C ILE A 70 -1.89 15.81 25.20
N ALA A 71 -2.32 16.00 23.94
CA ALA A 71 -1.68 15.39 22.80
C ALA A 71 -0.25 15.92 22.61
N VAL A 72 0.64 15.01 22.24
CA VAL A 72 2.05 15.29 21.98
C VAL A 72 2.27 15.13 20.48
N GLY A 73 2.86 16.15 19.84
CA GLY A 73 3.27 16.07 18.45
C GLY A 73 4.34 14.98 18.21
N TYR A 74 4.32 14.37 17.03
CA TYR A 74 5.26 13.32 16.66
C TYR A 74 6.62 13.86 16.25
N LEU A 75 6.68 14.76 15.26
CA LEU A 75 7.93 15.33 14.76
C LEU A 75 8.14 16.77 15.20
N HIS A 76 7.07 17.53 15.37
CA HIS A 76 7.12 18.90 15.86
C HIS A 76 6.31 18.98 17.16
N ARG A 77 6.94 19.54 18.20
CA ARG A 77 6.31 19.75 19.51
C ARG A 77 6.40 21.23 19.85
N GLU A 78 5.24 21.83 20.05
CA GLU A 78 5.10 23.20 20.46
C GLU A 78 3.82 23.31 21.30
N SER A 79 3.79 24.18 22.31
CA SER A 79 2.56 24.54 22.99
C SER A 79 2.15 25.95 22.59
N ALA A 80 1.12 26.06 21.75
CA ALA A 80 0.57 27.31 21.25
C ALA A 80 -0.74 27.66 21.97
N THR A 81 -1.00 28.95 22.10
CA THR A 81 -2.25 29.45 22.71
C THR A 81 -2.96 30.40 21.74
N ALA A 82 -4.28 30.34 21.71
CA ALA A 82 -5.11 31.25 20.92
C ALA A 82 -6.37 31.64 21.69
N VAL A 83 -6.95 32.79 21.33
CA VAL A 83 -8.26 33.23 21.85
C VAL A 83 -9.35 32.27 21.37
N ASP A 84 -9.30 31.88 20.10
CA ASP A 84 -10.15 30.86 19.50
C ASP A 84 -9.26 29.73 18.96
N VAL A 85 -9.20 28.63 19.72
CA VAL A 85 -8.38 27.47 19.38
C VAL A 85 -8.89 26.75 18.13
N ALA A 86 -10.20 26.74 17.87
CA ALA A 86 -10.76 26.10 16.69
C ALA A 86 -10.29 26.83 15.42
N VAL A 87 -10.43 28.17 15.40
CA VAL A 87 -9.96 28.99 14.27
C VAL A 87 -8.43 28.89 14.10
N ALA A 88 -7.68 28.91 15.19
CA ALA A 88 -6.22 28.77 15.13
C ALA A 88 -5.78 27.41 14.58
N ARG A 89 -6.43 26.32 15.00
CA ARG A 89 -6.15 24.98 14.44
C ARG A 89 -6.46 24.93 12.94
N HIS A 90 -7.54 25.55 12.48
CA HIS A 90 -7.86 25.60 11.05
C HIS A 90 -6.76 26.26 10.22
N GLU A 91 -6.23 27.39 10.68
CA GLU A 91 -5.16 28.12 9.98
C GLU A 91 -3.82 27.38 10.08
N ALA A 92 -3.42 26.91 11.26
CA ALA A 92 -2.15 26.22 11.46
C ALA A 92 -2.07 24.91 10.67
N VAL A 93 -3.12 24.08 10.70
CA VAL A 93 -3.22 22.86 9.90
C VAL A 93 -3.11 23.17 8.41
N SER A 94 -3.74 24.24 7.95
CA SER A 94 -3.71 24.62 6.53
C SER A 94 -2.34 25.02 6.04
N TYR A 95 -1.62 25.86 6.80
CA TYR A 95 -0.25 26.20 6.45
C TYR A 95 0.68 24.99 6.55
N ALA A 96 0.53 24.13 7.56
CA ALA A 96 1.36 22.92 7.70
C ALA A 96 1.18 21.97 6.50
N ALA A 97 -0.07 21.61 6.18
CA ALA A 97 -0.38 20.71 5.07
C ALA A 97 0.04 21.29 3.71
N TYR A 98 -0.30 22.56 3.44
CA TYR A 98 0.06 23.27 2.21
C TYR A 98 1.56 23.20 1.93
N ARG A 99 2.40 23.53 2.94
CA ARG A 99 3.85 23.57 2.78
C ARG A 99 4.45 22.19 2.52
N VAL A 100 3.99 21.16 3.23
CA VAL A 100 4.47 19.79 3.02
C VAL A 100 4.03 19.28 1.65
N LEU A 101 2.77 19.48 1.25
CA LEU A 101 2.26 19.10 -0.07
C LEU A 101 3.01 19.77 -1.22
N SER A 102 3.17 21.09 -1.16
CA SER A 102 3.97 21.84 -2.15
C SER A 102 5.40 21.33 -2.24
N HIS A 103 6.02 21.01 -1.11
CA HIS A 103 7.36 20.44 -1.11
C HIS A 103 7.38 19.07 -1.83
N ARG A 104 6.51 18.13 -1.42
CA ARG A 104 6.49 16.75 -1.93
C ARG A 104 6.11 16.63 -3.40
N TYR A 105 5.10 17.36 -3.84
CA TYR A 105 4.51 17.17 -5.18
C TYR A 105 4.98 18.19 -6.21
N ASN A 106 5.68 19.24 -5.80
CA ASN A 106 6.20 20.25 -6.73
C ASN A 106 7.72 20.45 -6.59
N THR A 107 8.21 20.79 -5.39
CA THR A 107 9.64 21.11 -5.17
C THR A 107 10.56 19.91 -5.39
N VAL A 108 10.30 18.78 -4.73
CA VAL A 108 11.12 17.54 -4.80
C VAL A 108 10.39 16.37 -5.46
N LYS A 109 9.38 16.68 -6.29
CA LYS A 109 8.53 15.68 -6.96
C LYS A 109 9.33 14.53 -7.56
N HIS A 110 8.70 13.36 -7.63
CA HIS A 110 9.27 12.20 -8.32
C HIS A 110 9.70 12.58 -9.76
N PRO A 111 10.90 12.19 -10.22
CA PRO A 111 11.46 12.66 -11.49
C PRO A 111 10.64 12.25 -12.72
N ASN A 112 9.90 11.14 -12.64
CA ASN A 112 9.00 10.68 -13.70
C ASN A 112 7.61 11.35 -13.66
N THR A 113 7.30 12.20 -12.66
CA THR A 113 6.04 12.95 -12.64
C THR A 113 6.11 14.09 -13.67
N PRO A 114 5.17 14.16 -14.64
CA PRO A 114 5.14 15.25 -15.60
C PRO A 114 5.07 16.63 -14.94
N ALA A 115 5.83 17.60 -15.46
CA ALA A 115 5.86 18.95 -14.89
C ALA A 115 4.48 19.64 -14.89
N ALA A 116 3.64 19.33 -15.89
CA ALA A 116 2.27 19.82 -15.96
C ALA A 116 1.40 19.28 -14.81
N ASN A 117 1.53 17.99 -14.47
CA ASN A 117 0.81 17.37 -13.37
C ASN A 117 1.23 17.95 -12.01
N ALA A 118 2.52 18.17 -11.81
CA ALA A 118 3.04 18.82 -10.60
C ALA A 118 2.53 20.26 -10.45
N LEU A 119 2.49 21.02 -11.56
CA LEU A 119 1.92 22.36 -11.57
C LEU A 119 0.41 22.33 -11.30
N GLN A 120 -0.30 21.35 -11.85
CA GLN A 120 -1.73 21.16 -11.58
C GLN A 120 -1.98 20.89 -10.09
N ALA A 121 -1.22 19.99 -9.46
CA ALA A 121 -1.31 19.73 -8.03
C ALA A 121 -1.05 21.01 -7.21
N GLN A 122 0.02 21.75 -7.50
CA GLN A 122 0.32 23.02 -6.83
C GLN A 122 -0.85 24.02 -6.97
N ASN A 123 -1.41 24.18 -8.16
CA ASN A 123 -2.53 25.11 -8.38
C ASN A 123 -3.75 24.73 -7.53
N GLN A 124 -4.02 23.43 -7.33
CA GLN A 124 -5.13 23.00 -6.46
C GLN A 124 -4.87 23.35 -4.99
N PHE A 125 -3.61 23.21 -4.54
CA PHE A 125 -3.22 23.63 -3.19
C PHE A 125 -3.37 25.14 -2.98
N ASP A 126 -2.94 25.95 -3.97
CA ASP A 126 -3.07 27.42 -3.94
C ASP A 126 -4.54 27.85 -3.91
N ILE A 127 -5.38 27.20 -4.72
CA ILE A 127 -6.82 27.44 -4.78
C ILE A 127 -7.47 27.13 -3.43
N LEU A 128 -7.17 25.97 -2.83
CA LEU A 128 -7.74 25.60 -1.54
C LEU A 128 -7.34 26.60 -0.46
N LEU A 129 -6.04 26.93 -0.37
CA LEU A 129 -5.54 27.90 0.60
C LEU A 129 -6.22 29.27 0.46
N THR A 130 -6.44 29.71 -0.78
CA THR A 130 -7.14 30.97 -1.09
C THR A 130 -8.62 30.91 -0.72
N ILE A 131 -9.32 29.81 -1.01
CA ILE A 131 -10.73 29.60 -0.65
C ILE A 131 -10.92 29.67 0.87
N LEU A 132 -9.95 29.15 1.62
CA LEU A 132 -9.90 29.19 3.08
C LEU A 132 -9.58 30.59 3.64
N GLY A 133 -9.23 31.56 2.78
CA GLY A 133 -8.95 32.95 3.15
C GLY A 133 -7.51 33.22 3.60
N TYR A 134 -6.57 32.32 3.31
CA TYR A 134 -5.17 32.42 3.74
C TYR A 134 -4.25 32.89 2.60
N ASP A 135 -3.20 33.66 2.94
CA ASP A 135 -2.21 34.16 1.98
C ASP A 135 -1.00 33.22 1.90
N GLN A 136 -0.78 32.64 0.72
CA GLN A 136 0.36 31.75 0.45
C GLN A 136 1.73 32.41 0.66
N ASN A 137 1.81 33.74 0.64
CA ASN A 137 3.05 34.50 0.85
C ASN A 137 3.44 34.61 2.33
N ILE A 138 2.57 34.21 3.27
CA ILE A 138 2.92 34.13 4.70
C ILE A 138 3.78 32.90 4.94
N THR A 139 5.09 33.10 4.96
CA THR A 139 6.11 32.05 5.16
C THR A 139 6.85 32.16 6.48
N THR A 140 6.55 33.17 7.31
CA THR A 140 7.24 33.38 8.59
C THR A 140 7.10 32.17 9.49
N THR A 141 8.21 31.75 10.11
CA THR A 141 8.27 30.77 11.20
C THR A 141 8.48 31.44 12.56
N THR A 142 8.50 32.77 12.59
CA THR A 142 8.69 33.58 13.82
C THR A 142 7.36 34.11 14.34
N GLY A 143 7.19 34.08 15.66
CA GLY A 143 6.02 34.59 16.39
C GLY A 143 4.94 33.53 16.63
N ASP A 144 3.85 33.95 17.27
CA ASP A 144 2.83 33.04 17.83
C ASP A 144 1.55 32.99 16.97
N THR A 145 1.60 33.45 15.73
CA THR A 145 0.43 33.35 14.83
C THR A 145 0.21 31.91 14.41
N PRO A 146 -1.05 31.48 14.15
CA PRO A 146 -1.30 30.12 13.70
C PRO A 146 -0.59 29.77 12.39
N ALA A 147 -0.49 30.71 11.44
CA ALA A 147 0.33 30.54 10.25
C ALA A 147 1.81 30.27 10.58
N ALA A 148 2.38 30.95 11.58
CA ALA A 148 3.77 30.73 12.00
C ALA A 148 3.96 29.35 12.63
N VAL A 149 3.01 28.89 13.45
CA VAL A 149 2.97 27.51 13.99
C VAL A 149 2.93 26.50 12.86
N GLY A 150 1.99 26.64 11.91
CA GLY A 150 1.87 25.74 10.77
C GLY A 150 3.13 25.69 9.89
N ASN A 151 3.74 26.85 9.63
CA ASN A 151 4.99 26.92 8.88
C ASN A 151 6.16 26.25 9.63
N ARG A 152 6.26 26.37 10.97
CA ARG A 152 7.28 25.68 11.79
C ARG A 152 7.12 24.17 11.78
N VAL A 153 5.87 23.69 11.89
CA VAL A 153 5.53 22.27 11.77
C VAL A 153 6.03 21.73 10.43
N ALA A 154 5.67 22.39 9.33
CA ALA A 154 6.10 21.98 8.00
C ALA A 154 7.62 22.02 7.82
N GLU A 155 8.29 23.10 8.26
CA GLU A 155 9.75 23.22 8.22
C GLU A 155 10.42 22.06 8.97
N THR A 156 9.93 21.75 10.17
CA THR A 156 10.45 20.65 10.99
C THR A 156 10.34 19.30 10.28
N ILE A 157 9.17 19.00 9.71
CA ILE A 157 8.92 17.75 9.00
C ILE A 157 9.79 17.66 7.74
N ILE A 158 9.79 18.70 6.90
CA ILE A 158 10.56 18.74 5.66
C ILE A 158 12.06 18.58 5.94
N THR A 159 12.62 19.37 6.86
CA THR A 159 14.06 19.32 7.14
C THR A 159 14.48 18.01 7.79
N TRP A 160 13.69 17.46 8.72
CA TRP A 160 14.04 16.22 9.39
C TRP A 160 13.99 15.01 8.44
N THR A 161 12.93 14.92 7.65
CA THR A 161 12.70 13.77 6.78
C THR A 161 13.49 13.82 5.47
N ALA A 162 14.17 14.93 5.16
CA ALA A 162 15.11 14.99 4.04
C ALA A 162 16.26 13.96 4.14
N ASN A 163 16.52 13.44 5.34
CA ASN A 163 17.57 12.46 5.62
C ASN A 163 17.01 11.11 6.13
N ASP A 164 15.73 10.82 5.89
CA ASP A 164 15.10 9.56 6.35
C ASP A 164 15.43 8.35 5.47
N ASN A 165 16.53 8.42 4.72
CA ASN A 165 17.00 7.44 3.74
C ASN A 165 16.08 7.21 2.52
N SER A 166 15.04 8.02 2.29
CA SER A 166 14.21 7.87 1.08
C SER A 166 14.93 8.29 -0.21
N ASN A 167 16.05 9.02 -0.09
CA ASN A 167 16.78 9.62 -1.22
C ASN A 167 15.89 10.54 -2.09
N GLU A 168 15.03 11.35 -1.46
CA GLU A 168 14.09 12.23 -2.17
C GLU A 168 14.77 13.21 -3.15
N VAL A 169 15.89 13.82 -2.75
CA VAL A 169 16.65 14.76 -3.60
C VAL A 169 17.29 14.03 -4.78
N GLY A 170 17.67 12.76 -4.60
CA GLY A 170 18.17 11.88 -5.66
C GLY A 170 17.06 11.24 -6.50
N GLY A 171 15.80 11.67 -6.34
CA GLY A 171 14.67 11.17 -7.10
C GLY A 171 14.28 9.73 -6.76
N TYR A 172 14.48 9.32 -5.49
CA TYR A 172 14.16 7.98 -4.98
C TYR A 172 14.89 6.84 -5.72
N THR A 173 16.05 7.14 -6.30
CA THR A 173 16.87 6.16 -7.03
C THR A 173 17.70 5.30 -6.09
N ASP A 174 18.00 4.08 -6.54
CA ASP A 174 18.94 3.17 -5.87
C ASP A 174 19.94 2.58 -6.88
N ASN A 175 21.22 2.83 -6.64
CA ASN A 175 22.32 2.33 -7.47
C ASN A 175 22.92 1.02 -6.93
N THR A 176 22.42 0.50 -5.81
CA THR A 176 22.90 -0.73 -5.17
C THR A 176 22.16 -1.98 -5.64
N TYR A 177 21.07 -1.81 -6.40
CA TYR A 177 20.29 -2.90 -6.96
C TYR A 177 20.54 -3.05 -8.46
N ALA A 178 20.71 -4.29 -8.90
CA ALA A 178 20.63 -4.68 -10.30
C ALA A 178 19.92 -6.04 -10.39
N PRO A 179 18.95 -6.21 -11.31
CA PRO A 179 18.31 -7.50 -11.49
C PRO A 179 19.31 -8.53 -12.02
N VAL A 180 19.20 -9.78 -11.57
CA VAL A 180 20.04 -10.88 -12.07
C VAL A 180 19.58 -11.39 -13.43
N ASN A 181 18.30 -11.21 -13.75
CA ASN A 181 17.69 -11.61 -15.01
C ASN A 181 17.68 -10.46 -16.01
N ALA A 182 17.95 -10.78 -17.28
CA ALA A 182 17.73 -9.86 -18.39
C ALA A 182 16.23 -9.61 -18.59
N PRO A 183 15.82 -8.47 -19.18
CA PRO A 183 14.41 -8.17 -19.36
C PRO A 183 13.64 -9.23 -20.16
N LEU A 184 12.40 -9.51 -19.75
CA LEU A 184 11.44 -10.27 -20.55
C LEU A 184 10.85 -9.36 -21.62
N ILE A 185 11.17 -9.64 -22.88
CA ILE A 185 10.67 -8.88 -24.03
C ILE A 185 9.26 -9.37 -24.36
N LEU A 186 8.24 -8.58 -24.03
CA LEU A 186 6.83 -8.99 -24.13
C LEU A 186 6.38 -9.27 -25.57
N GLU A 187 7.03 -8.68 -26.57
CA GLU A 187 6.76 -8.91 -28.00
C GLU A 187 7.04 -10.37 -28.44
N PHE A 188 7.84 -11.13 -27.68
CA PHE A 188 8.22 -12.49 -28.01
C PHE A 188 7.66 -13.53 -27.05
N ALA A 189 7.46 -14.74 -27.58
CA ALA A 189 7.08 -15.91 -26.81
C ALA A 189 8.23 -16.40 -25.92
N GLY A 190 7.87 -16.86 -24.72
CA GLY A 190 8.78 -17.48 -23.77
C GLY A 190 9.69 -16.48 -23.06
N THR A 191 10.65 -17.01 -22.31
CA THR A 191 11.69 -16.21 -21.64
C THR A 191 12.88 -17.10 -21.32
N THR A 192 14.04 -16.48 -21.11
CA THR A 192 15.18 -17.12 -20.47
C THR A 192 15.52 -16.35 -19.20
N MET A 193 15.84 -17.08 -18.14
CA MET A 193 16.21 -16.51 -16.84
C MET A 193 17.55 -17.11 -16.40
N ASN A 194 18.42 -16.25 -15.87
CA ASN A 194 19.67 -16.68 -15.23
C ASN A 194 19.39 -17.34 -13.87
N ASP A 195 18.33 -16.88 -13.18
CA ASP A 195 17.85 -17.43 -11.92
C ASP A 195 16.31 -17.36 -11.91
N PRO A 196 15.60 -18.50 -11.99
CA PRO A 196 14.15 -18.51 -12.09
C PRO A 196 13.43 -18.10 -10.80
N ASN A 197 14.16 -18.04 -9.68
CA ASN A 197 13.61 -17.64 -8.38
C ASN A 197 13.70 -16.12 -8.15
N ARG A 198 14.26 -15.38 -9.11
CA ARG A 198 14.57 -13.95 -8.97
C ARG A 198 13.77 -13.08 -9.94
N TRP A 199 13.52 -11.84 -9.54
CA TRP A 199 12.72 -10.89 -10.32
C TRP A 199 13.36 -10.64 -11.68
N GLN A 200 12.49 -10.57 -12.70
CA GLN A 200 12.85 -10.27 -14.07
C GLN A 200 12.12 -8.98 -14.48
N PRO A 201 12.84 -7.91 -14.90
CA PRO A 201 12.19 -6.72 -15.41
C PRO A 201 11.47 -7.02 -16.72
N LEU A 202 10.36 -6.32 -16.99
CA LEU A 202 9.68 -6.42 -18.29
C LEU A 202 10.17 -5.35 -19.26
N GLU A 203 10.18 -5.67 -20.55
CA GLU A 203 10.37 -4.73 -21.66
C GLU A 203 9.11 -4.69 -22.53
N PHE A 204 8.53 -3.49 -22.64
CA PHE A 204 7.31 -3.20 -23.40
C PHE A 204 7.63 -2.63 -24.78
N VAL A 205 6.71 -2.77 -25.74
CA VAL A 205 6.77 -1.99 -27.00
C VAL A 205 6.44 -0.53 -26.72
N GLU A 206 5.37 -0.31 -25.96
CA GLU A 206 4.97 0.99 -25.42
C GLU A 206 4.63 0.81 -23.94
N ALA A 207 5.16 1.68 -23.09
CA ALA A 207 5.00 1.57 -21.64
C ALA A 207 4.20 2.73 -21.08
N PHE A 208 3.23 2.42 -20.22
CA PHE A 208 2.44 3.39 -19.48
C PHE A 208 2.58 3.12 -17.97
N SER A 209 2.40 4.17 -17.18
CA SER A 209 2.32 4.05 -15.73
C SER A 209 0.98 3.41 -15.33
N GLN A 210 0.90 2.91 -14.10
CA GLN A 210 -0.37 2.49 -13.48
C GLN A 210 -1.46 3.58 -13.55
N THR A 211 -1.04 4.86 -13.48
CA THR A 211 -1.91 6.03 -13.60
C THR A 211 -2.22 6.44 -15.06
N GLY A 212 -1.87 5.62 -16.05
CA GLY A 212 -2.12 5.89 -17.48
C GLY A 212 -1.20 6.93 -18.11
N GLN A 213 -0.06 7.26 -17.50
CA GLN A 213 0.90 8.23 -18.02
C GLN A 213 1.91 7.55 -18.96
N PRO A 214 2.13 8.03 -20.20
CA PRO A 214 3.12 7.43 -21.09
C PRO A 214 4.53 7.59 -20.51
N LEU A 215 5.30 6.50 -20.53
CA LEU A 215 6.66 6.45 -20.02
C LEU A 215 7.67 6.67 -21.14
N THR A 216 8.78 7.34 -20.82
CA THR A 216 9.88 7.59 -21.77
C THR A 216 10.87 6.42 -21.87
N PHE A 217 10.62 5.36 -21.10
CA PHE A 217 11.43 4.15 -21.05
C PHE A 217 10.50 2.94 -21.18
N THR A 218 10.98 1.91 -21.85
CA THR A 218 10.24 0.67 -22.10
C THR A 218 10.67 -0.48 -21.20
N ILE A 219 11.86 -0.39 -20.59
CA ILE A 219 12.38 -1.41 -19.67
C ILE A 219 12.09 -0.99 -18.24
N GLN A 220 11.47 -1.89 -17.47
CA GLN A 220 11.19 -1.67 -16.06
C GLN A 220 12.47 -1.46 -15.25
N LYS A 221 12.38 -0.53 -14.30
CA LYS A 221 13.36 -0.35 -13.23
C LYS A 221 12.68 -0.59 -11.90
N TYR A 222 13.38 -1.23 -10.98
CA TYR A 222 12.83 -1.58 -9.68
C TYR A 222 12.46 -0.31 -8.90
N ILE A 223 11.16 -0.15 -8.60
CA ILE A 223 10.64 0.96 -7.82
C ILE A 223 10.86 0.72 -6.33
N GLY A 224 11.56 1.64 -5.66
CA GLY A 224 11.77 1.61 -4.21
C GLY A 224 12.69 0.50 -3.72
N SER A 225 13.65 0.01 -4.51
CA SER A 225 14.50 -1.11 -4.08
C SER A 225 15.29 -0.83 -2.78
N HIS A 226 15.63 0.42 -2.48
CA HIS A 226 16.29 0.84 -1.23
C HIS A 226 15.33 1.08 -0.05
N TRP A 227 14.02 0.95 -0.23
CA TRP A 227 13.03 1.41 0.75
C TRP A 227 13.14 0.73 2.13
N ARG A 228 13.84 -0.40 2.21
CA ARG A 228 14.20 -1.09 3.46
C ARG A 228 15.03 -0.25 4.45
N GLU A 229 15.67 0.81 3.96
CA GLU A 229 16.49 1.73 4.77
C GLU A 229 15.67 2.94 5.27
N VAL A 230 14.47 3.17 4.72
CA VAL A 230 13.62 4.31 5.07
C VAL A 230 13.14 4.19 6.51
N TRP A 231 13.16 5.30 7.25
CA TRP A 231 12.74 5.30 8.65
C TRP A 231 11.25 4.94 8.80
N PRO A 232 10.92 3.84 9.51
CA PRO A 232 9.55 3.51 9.84
C PRO A 232 9.05 4.35 11.03
N PHE A 233 7.74 4.40 11.21
CA PHE A 233 7.07 4.97 12.37
C PHE A 233 7.19 4.07 13.61
N ALA A 234 6.60 2.87 13.58
CA ALA A 234 6.50 1.98 14.74
C ALA A 234 7.34 0.70 14.62
N LEU A 235 7.88 0.40 13.44
CA LEU A 235 8.68 -0.81 13.26
C LEU A 235 10.01 -0.75 14.03
N SER A 236 10.35 -1.89 14.62
CA SER A 236 11.61 -2.15 15.31
C SER A 236 12.13 -3.54 14.93
N ARG A 237 13.45 -3.70 14.90
CA ARG A 237 14.11 -4.99 14.68
C ARG A 237 15.42 -5.05 15.47
N GLU A 238 15.86 -6.25 15.83
CA GLU A 238 17.16 -6.41 16.50
C GLU A 238 18.30 -6.01 15.56
N PRO A 239 19.43 -5.48 16.10
CA PRO A 239 20.62 -5.27 15.29
C PRO A 239 21.04 -6.55 14.55
N ALA A 240 21.43 -6.41 13.28
CA ALA A 240 21.73 -7.49 12.33
C ALA A 240 20.54 -8.32 11.82
N VAL A 241 19.31 -8.09 12.29
CA VAL A 241 18.10 -8.63 11.63
C VAL A 241 17.71 -7.70 10.49
N MET A 242 17.56 -8.26 9.29
CA MET A 242 17.17 -7.50 8.09
C MET A 242 15.66 -7.33 7.96
N LEU A 243 14.87 -8.39 8.15
CA LEU A 243 13.43 -8.34 7.88
C LEU A 243 12.65 -7.84 9.10
N TYR A 244 11.61 -7.04 8.85
CA TYR A 244 10.58 -6.76 9.84
C TYR A 244 9.50 -7.85 9.75
N PHE A 245 9.14 -8.45 10.89
CA PHE A 245 8.13 -9.52 10.97
C PHE A 245 8.37 -10.64 9.94
N ASP A 246 9.58 -11.21 9.93
CA ASP A 246 10.02 -12.18 8.93
C ASP A 246 8.99 -13.30 8.70
N PRO A 247 8.34 -13.35 7.51
CA PRO A 247 7.37 -14.39 7.20
C PRO A 247 8.01 -15.72 6.79
N GLY A 248 9.35 -15.78 6.72
CA GLY A 248 10.09 -16.89 6.11
C GLY A 248 10.30 -16.67 4.61
N GLY A 249 11.22 -17.45 4.03
CA GLY A 249 11.51 -17.41 2.60
C GLY A 249 10.37 -17.99 1.76
N PRO A 250 10.13 -17.46 0.54
CA PRO A 250 9.15 -18.04 -0.38
C PRO A 250 9.64 -19.38 -0.93
N PRO A 251 8.73 -20.25 -1.40
CA PRO A 251 9.09 -21.49 -2.11
C PRO A 251 9.93 -21.18 -3.35
N GLN A 252 10.80 -22.09 -3.74
CA GLN A 252 11.73 -21.92 -4.86
C GLN A 252 11.66 -23.08 -5.85
N LEU A 253 11.67 -22.77 -7.14
CA LEU A 253 11.88 -23.76 -8.21
C LEU A 253 13.25 -24.43 -8.03
N GLU A 254 13.27 -25.76 -8.07
CA GLU A 254 14.44 -26.60 -7.78
C GLU A 254 15.08 -26.36 -6.40
N GLY A 255 14.30 -25.81 -5.46
CA GLY A 255 14.75 -25.50 -4.10
C GLY A 255 13.75 -25.93 -3.03
N ASP A 256 13.86 -25.30 -1.86
CA ASP A 256 12.93 -25.53 -0.77
C ASP A 256 11.52 -25.08 -1.20
N GLY A 257 10.55 -25.99 -1.13
CA GLY A 257 9.17 -25.70 -1.53
C GLY A 257 8.89 -25.78 -3.04
N ASP A 258 9.70 -26.46 -3.85
CA ASP A 258 9.50 -26.61 -5.31
C ASP A 258 8.07 -27.02 -5.71
N GLU A 259 7.47 -27.98 -5.02
CA GLU A 259 6.08 -28.39 -5.28
C GLU A 259 5.08 -27.24 -5.03
N GLU A 260 5.29 -26.44 -3.98
CA GLU A 260 4.47 -25.28 -3.65
C GLU A 260 4.68 -24.14 -4.67
N TYR A 261 5.91 -23.93 -5.14
CA TYR A 261 6.22 -22.98 -6.21
C TYR A 261 5.43 -23.30 -7.48
N LYS A 262 5.47 -24.57 -7.92
CA LYS A 262 4.76 -25.06 -9.10
C LYS A 262 3.24 -24.99 -8.92
N ALA A 263 2.74 -25.40 -7.75
CA ALA A 263 1.33 -25.33 -7.42
C ALA A 263 0.82 -23.88 -7.40
N GLY A 264 1.57 -22.94 -6.84
CA GLY A 264 1.20 -21.53 -6.79
C GLY A 264 1.07 -20.88 -8.17
N ASN A 265 1.97 -21.22 -9.10
CA ASN A 265 1.87 -20.77 -10.49
C ASN A 265 0.70 -21.44 -11.24
N ALA A 266 0.46 -22.73 -11.01
CA ALA A 266 -0.70 -23.42 -11.57
C ALA A 266 -2.03 -22.82 -11.06
N GLU A 267 -2.04 -22.33 -9.82
CA GLU A 267 -3.21 -21.66 -9.26
C GLU A 267 -3.45 -20.29 -9.91
N VAL A 268 -2.41 -19.53 -10.26
CA VAL A 268 -2.56 -18.29 -11.04
C VAL A 268 -3.18 -18.57 -12.41
N ILE A 269 -2.73 -19.64 -13.09
CA ILE A 269 -3.34 -20.09 -14.36
C ILE A 269 -4.82 -20.46 -14.14
N ARG A 270 -5.14 -21.11 -13.02
CA ARG A 270 -6.52 -21.44 -12.64
C ARG A 270 -7.38 -20.19 -12.49
N TYR A 271 -6.94 -19.19 -11.74
CA TYR A 271 -7.67 -17.93 -11.61
C TYR A 271 -7.89 -17.24 -12.96
N SER A 272 -6.87 -17.22 -13.82
CA SER A 272 -6.98 -16.70 -15.19
C SER A 272 -8.03 -17.45 -16.02
N SER A 273 -8.18 -18.77 -15.83
CA SER A 273 -9.18 -19.60 -16.52
C SER A 273 -10.64 -19.31 -16.13
N LEU A 274 -10.87 -18.54 -15.06
CA LEU A 274 -12.21 -18.19 -14.56
C LEU A 274 -12.77 -16.90 -15.16
N LEU A 275 -11.98 -16.16 -15.94
CA LEU A 275 -12.29 -14.79 -16.35
C LEU A 275 -13.26 -14.67 -17.54
N ASP A 276 -13.76 -15.77 -18.09
CA ASP A 276 -14.74 -15.74 -19.19
C ASP A 276 -16.18 -15.68 -18.65
N PRO A 277 -16.86 -14.51 -18.75
CA PRO A 277 -18.22 -14.36 -18.24
C PRO A 277 -19.24 -15.20 -19.03
N SER A 278 -18.95 -15.62 -20.26
CA SER A 278 -19.88 -16.40 -21.09
C SER A 278 -19.99 -17.86 -20.65
N LEU A 279 -18.96 -18.37 -19.96
CA LEU A 279 -18.87 -19.73 -19.45
C LEU A 279 -18.99 -19.81 -17.92
N ALA A 280 -18.81 -18.68 -17.23
CA ALA A 280 -18.78 -18.62 -15.78
C ALA A 280 -20.14 -18.92 -15.13
N PRO A 281 -20.15 -19.68 -14.02
CA PRO A 281 -21.36 -19.89 -13.24
C PRO A 281 -21.75 -18.64 -12.46
N GLN A 282 -23.00 -18.60 -12.02
CA GLN A 282 -23.45 -17.67 -10.98
C GLN A 282 -23.04 -18.21 -9.61
N LYS A 283 -22.37 -17.41 -8.78
CA LYS A 283 -21.97 -17.74 -7.41
C LYS A 283 -22.43 -16.67 -6.43
N ASP A 284 -22.70 -17.07 -5.20
CA ASP A 284 -23.04 -16.15 -4.12
C ASP A 284 -21.77 -15.50 -3.56
N TYR A 285 -21.64 -14.19 -3.76
CA TYR A 285 -20.56 -13.35 -3.25
C TYR A 285 -21.04 -12.39 -2.16
N SER A 286 -22.13 -12.74 -1.46
CA SER A 286 -22.59 -11.96 -0.32
C SER A 286 -21.68 -12.16 0.90
N PRO A 287 -21.71 -11.25 1.88
CA PRO A 287 -21.00 -11.47 3.14
C PRO A 287 -21.50 -12.71 3.90
N GLY A 288 -22.63 -13.30 3.52
CA GLY A 288 -23.13 -14.57 4.04
C GLY A 288 -22.41 -15.81 3.50
N ALA A 289 -21.73 -15.68 2.36
CA ALA A 289 -21.08 -16.78 1.64
C ALA A 289 -19.55 -16.67 1.59
N ILE A 290 -19.01 -15.44 1.61
CA ILE A 290 -17.57 -15.17 1.48
C ILE A 290 -17.05 -14.25 2.60
N GLY A 291 -15.74 -14.25 2.81
CA GLY A 291 -15.07 -13.48 3.86
C GLY A 291 -14.99 -14.25 5.19
N ASN A 292 -14.73 -13.53 6.29
CA ASN A 292 -14.44 -14.11 7.61
C ASN A 292 -13.23 -15.05 7.60
N ASN A 293 -12.19 -14.72 6.83
CA ASN A 293 -10.98 -15.53 6.80
C ASN A 293 -10.14 -15.27 8.07
N PRO A 294 -9.56 -16.32 8.67
CA PRO A 294 -8.31 -16.21 9.42
C PRO A 294 -7.25 -15.41 8.64
N VAL A 295 -6.47 -14.60 9.34
CA VAL A 295 -5.44 -13.76 8.70
C VAL A 295 -4.45 -14.62 7.90
N GLY A 296 -4.17 -14.22 6.67
CA GLY A 296 -3.26 -14.92 5.77
C GLY A 296 -3.85 -16.13 5.04
N THR A 297 -5.17 -16.35 5.12
CA THR A 297 -5.85 -17.49 4.48
C THR A 297 -7.06 -17.04 3.65
N ASN A 298 -7.66 -17.98 2.90
CA ASN A 298 -8.87 -17.79 2.10
C ASN A 298 -9.90 -18.91 2.39
N ASP A 299 -9.95 -19.43 3.62
CA ASP A 299 -10.80 -20.56 4.04
C ASP A 299 -12.08 -20.14 4.82
N GLY A 300 -12.36 -18.84 4.87
CA GLY A 300 -13.53 -18.29 5.52
C GLY A 300 -14.85 -18.66 4.81
N THR A 301 -15.92 -18.72 5.58
CA THR A 301 -17.26 -19.12 5.10
C THR A 301 -18.31 -18.01 5.24
N GLY A 302 -17.88 -16.75 5.38
CA GLY A 302 -18.75 -15.60 5.60
C GLY A 302 -19.41 -15.52 6.99
N TYR A 303 -20.41 -14.67 7.08
CA TYR A 303 -21.18 -14.31 8.27
C TYR A 303 -22.67 -14.58 8.06
N ALA A 304 -23.26 -15.50 8.81
CA ALA A 304 -24.68 -15.82 8.61
C ALA A 304 -25.63 -14.65 8.92
N ILE A 305 -25.27 -13.75 9.84
CA ILE A 305 -26.13 -12.69 10.38
C ILE A 305 -25.36 -11.37 10.43
N ASN A 306 -25.98 -10.28 9.97
CA ASN A 306 -25.49 -8.93 10.17
C ASN A 306 -25.65 -8.55 11.66
N PRO A 307 -24.55 -8.22 12.37
CA PRO A 307 -24.58 -8.01 13.81
C PRO A 307 -25.31 -6.73 14.24
N VAL A 308 -25.53 -5.78 13.32
CA VAL A 308 -26.20 -4.51 13.58
C VAL A 308 -27.72 -4.63 13.36
N THR A 309 -28.14 -5.29 12.28
CA THR A 309 -29.57 -5.40 11.94
C THR A 309 -30.23 -6.67 12.52
N GLY A 310 -29.45 -7.70 12.85
CA GLY A 310 -29.94 -9.01 13.27
C GLY A 310 -30.53 -9.86 12.13
N ALA A 311 -30.50 -9.38 10.89
CA ALA A 311 -30.98 -10.10 9.72
C ALA A 311 -29.87 -10.96 9.09
N ALA A 312 -30.24 -12.03 8.39
CA ALA A 312 -29.31 -12.76 7.56
C ALA A 312 -28.88 -11.91 6.34
N TYR A 313 -27.63 -12.05 5.89
CA TYR A 313 -27.22 -11.44 4.62
C TYR A 313 -27.95 -12.12 3.47
N ALA A 314 -28.52 -11.32 2.57
CA ALA A 314 -29.17 -11.84 1.38
C ALA A 314 -28.12 -12.36 0.39
N PRO A 315 -28.39 -13.46 -0.34
CA PRO A 315 -27.50 -13.93 -1.40
C PRO A 315 -27.24 -12.85 -2.46
N ASN A 316 -25.98 -12.73 -2.89
CA ASN A 316 -25.54 -11.84 -3.96
C ASN A 316 -24.99 -12.70 -5.10
N LEU A 317 -25.89 -13.13 -5.98
CA LEU A 317 -25.54 -14.00 -7.10
C LEU A 317 -24.90 -13.18 -8.22
N VAL A 318 -23.61 -13.40 -8.46
CA VAL A 318 -22.81 -12.72 -9.49
C VAL A 318 -22.17 -13.76 -10.40
N ASN A 319 -22.04 -13.41 -11.68
CA ASN A 319 -21.25 -14.17 -12.64
C ASN A 319 -19.77 -14.20 -12.18
N GLU A 320 -19.18 -15.38 -12.02
CA GLU A 320 -17.81 -15.51 -11.49
C GLU A 320 -16.74 -14.82 -12.36
N GLY A 321 -16.89 -14.84 -13.69
CA GLY A 321 -15.98 -14.16 -14.60
C GLY A 321 -16.09 -12.65 -14.50
N ASP A 322 -17.31 -12.10 -14.39
CA ASP A 322 -17.48 -10.67 -14.07
C ASP A 322 -16.91 -10.32 -12.71
N PHE A 323 -17.17 -11.13 -11.67
CA PHE A 323 -16.65 -10.88 -10.33
C PHE A 323 -15.12 -10.81 -10.32
N GLY A 324 -14.44 -11.80 -10.91
CA GLY A 324 -12.98 -11.88 -10.97
C GLY A 324 -12.36 -10.66 -11.67
N ARG A 325 -12.92 -10.27 -12.83
CA ARG A 325 -12.47 -9.10 -13.60
C ARG A 325 -12.71 -7.79 -12.84
N VAL A 326 -13.89 -7.64 -12.22
CA VAL A 326 -14.23 -6.46 -11.42
C VAL A 326 -13.30 -6.30 -10.22
N ILE A 327 -13.06 -7.36 -9.43
CA ILE A 327 -12.17 -7.20 -8.27
C ILE A 327 -10.71 -6.99 -8.69
N ALA A 328 -10.27 -7.57 -9.81
CA ALA A 328 -8.94 -7.34 -10.35
C ALA A 328 -8.74 -5.87 -10.71
N GLU A 329 -9.72 -5.22 -11.34
CA GLU A 329 -9.63 -3.80 -11.73
C GLU A 329 -9.89 -2.82 -10.59
N HIS A 330 -10.91 -3.08 -9.76
CA HIS A 330 -11.23 -2.24 -8.60
C HIS A 330 -10.03 -2.11 -7.64
N TRP A 331 -9.38 -3.23 -7.33
CA TRP A 331 -8.19 -3.25 -6.48
C TRP A 331 -6.88 -3.12 -7.27
N ALA A 332 -6.90 -3.01 -8.61
CA ALA A 332 -5.70 -2.68 -9.38
C ALA A 332 -5.23 -1.26 -9.11
N ASP A 333 -6.11 -0.39 -8.60
CA ASP A 333 -5.82 1.02 -8.36
C ASP A 333 -5.32 1.69 -9.65
N GLY A 334 -6.19 1.69 -10.68
CA GLY A 334 -5.90 2.13 -12.04
C GLY A 334 -5.65 3.65 -12.23
N PRO A 335 -5.86 4.18 -13.46
CA PRO A 335 -5.47 5.53 -13.87
C PRO A 335 -5.86 6.67 -12.92
N ASP A 336 -7.06 6.59 -12.36
CA ASP A 336 -7.64 7.61 -11.49
C ASP A 336 -7.45 7.33 -9.99
N SER A 337 -6.63 6.33 -9.64
CA SER A 337 -6.44 5.91 -8.26
C SER A 337 -5.34 6.67 -7.53
N GLU A 338 -5.58 6.84 -6.24
CA GLU A 338 -4.69 7.27 -5.18
C GLU A 338 -3.71 6.17 -4.73
N THR A 339 -3.53 5.10 -5.51
CA THR A 339 -2.70 3.92 -5.24
C THR A 339 -3.14 3.15 -3.97
N PRO A 340 -2.65 1.92 -3.74
CA PRO A 340 -3.09 1.12 -2.59
C PRO A 340 -3.02 1.80 -1.22
N PRO A 341 -1.96 2.58 -0.87
CA PRO A 341 -1.94 3.26 0.43
C PRO A 341 -2.99 4.39 0.52
N GLY A 342 -3.35 5.05 -0.59
CA GLY A 342 -4.36 6.11 -0.60
C GLY A 342 -5.79 5.57 -0.56
N HIS A 343 -6.05 4.41 -1.18
CA HIS A 343 -7.41 3.82 -1.27
C HIS A 343 -8.05 3.68 0.11
N TRP A 344 -7.26 3.30 1.13
CA TRP A 344 -7.77 3.15 2.49
C TRP A 344 -8.12 4.46 3.20
N ASN A 345 -7.65 5.61 2.70
CA ASN A 345 -8.14 6.91 3.15
C ASN A 345 -9.54 7.17 2.58
N VAL A 346 -9.82 6.77 1.34
CA VAL A 346 -11.17 6.88 0.73
C VAL A 346 -12.17 5.99 1.46
N ILE A 347 -11.80 4.73 1.76
CA ILE A 347 -12.65 3.85 2.57
C ILE A 347 -12.90 4.45 3.96
N ALA A 348 -11.87 5.01 4.61
CA ALA A 348 -12.03 5.64 5.92
C ALA A 348 -12.97 6.85 5.87
N ASN A 349 -12.89 7.64 4.80
CA ASN A 349 -13.79 8.74 4.53
C ASN A 349 -15.24 8.27 4.38
N GLU A 350 -15.49 7.25 3.55
CA GLU A 350 -16.83 6.66 3.37
C GLU A 350 -17.42 6.11 4.68
N VAL A 351 -16.57 5.52 5.54
CA VAL A 351 -16.96 5.06 6.88
C VAL A 351 -17.45 6.23 7.73
N VAL A 352 -16.73 7.35 7.71
CA VAL A 352 -17.09 8.55 8.47
C VAL A 352 -18.35 9.22 7.92
N ASP A 353 -18.52 9.20 6.60
CA ASP A 353 -19.67 9.80 5.90
C ASP A 353 -20.95 8.95 6.07
N HIS A 354 -20.84 7.71 6.57
CA HIS A 354 -21.98 6.84 6.78
C HIS A 354 -22.95 7.42 7.83
N PRO A 355 -24.27 7.49 7.56
CA PRO A 355 -25.24 8.16 8.44
C PRO A 355 -25.36 7.60 9.87
N SER A 356 -24.97 6.34 10.06
CA SER A 356 -24.97 5.70 11.39
C SER A 356 -23.64 5.83 12.13
N PHE A 357 -22.64 6.48 11.54
CA PHE A 357 -21.32 6.62 12.15
C PHE A 357 -21.30 7.76 13.16
N GLU A 358 -20.74 7.50 14.33
CA GLU A 358 -20.47 8.52 15.34
C GLU A 358 -18.96 8.56 15.59
N ARG A 359 -18.37 9.75 15.58
CA ARG A 359 -16.93 9.97 15.82
C ARG A 359 -16.56 9.73 17.29
N ARG A 360 -16.61 8.47 17.71
CA ARG A 360 -16.24 8.00 19.06
C ARG A 360 -14.97 7.18 18.95
N PHE A 361 -13.88 7.68 19.53
CA PHE A 361 -12.60 6.99 19.46
C PHE A 361 -12.70 5.62 20.15
N LEU A 362 -12.27 4.54 19.48
CA LEU A 362 -12.49 3.15 19.92
C LEU A 362 -13.95 2.68 19.89
N GLY A 363 -14.82 3.37 19.16
CA GLY A 363 -16.27 3.13 19.18
C GLY A 363 -16.94 3.38 20.53
N THR A 364 -16.21 3.96 21.49
CA THR A 364 -16.66 4.18 22.87
C THR A 364 -16.28 5.59 23.33
N GLY A 365 -16.75 6.00 24.51
CA GLY A 365 -16.43 7.34 25.05
C GLY A 365 -17.23 8.47 24.38
N PRO A 366 -16.82 9.74 24.58
CA PRO A 366 -17.51 10.90 24.03
C PRO A 366 -17.36 10.98 22.50
N VAL A 367 -18.32 11.63 21.85
CA VAL A 367 -18.14 12.08 20.46
C VAL A 367 -17.08 13.17 20.48
N ILE A 368 -16.08 13.05 19.60
CA ILE A 368 -15.01 14.04 19.43
C ILE A 368 -15.27 14.89 18.19
N GLU A 369 -14.68 16.09 18.19
CA GLU A 369 -14.82 17.07 17.10
C GLU A 369 -14.24 16.54 15.78
N GLU A 370 -14.79 16.98 14.66
CA GLU A 370 -14.50 16.43 13.33
C GLU A 370 -13.01 16.56 12.96
N LEU A 371 -12.41 17.72 13.22
CA LEU A 371 -10.98 17.94 12.97
C LEU A 371 -10.10 17.04 13.86
N GLU A 372 -10.46 16.84 15.12
CA GLU A 372 -9.70 15.95 16.00
C GLU A 372 -9.78 14.51 15.51
N TRP A 373 -10.98 14.06 15.13
CA TRP A 373 -11.19 12.73 14.57
C TRP A 373 -10.34 12.51 13.32
N ASP A 374 -10.45 13.42 12.34
CA ASP A 374 -9.75 13.29 11.06
C ASP A 374 -8.23 13.38 11.22
N ALA A 375 -7.72 14.27 12.09
CA ALA A 375 -6.30 14.35 12.39
C ALA A 375 -5.77 13.03 12.97
N LYS A 376 -6.48 12.43 13.92
CA LYS A 376 -6.10 11.15 14.55
C LYS A 376 -6.25 9.96 13.61
N MET A 377 -7.33 9.92 12.82
CA MET A 377 -7.61 8.87 11.85
C MET A 377 -6.55 8.82 10.75
N TYR A 378 -6.30 9.95 10.07
CA TYR A 378 -5.31 9.98 9.00
C TYR A 378 -3.89 9.73 9.53
N PHE A 379 -3.55 10.25 10.71
CA PHE A 379 -2.27 9.95 11.33
C PHE A 379 -2.05 8.44 11.49
N LEU A 380 -3.03 7.72 12.06
CA LEU A 380 -2.89 6.27 12.30
C LEU A 380 -2.94 5.43 11.03
N ILE A 381 -3.86 5.73 10.11
CA ILE A 381 -3.96 5.00 8.83
C ILE A 381 -2.68 5.21 8.05
N ASN A 382 -2.23 6.45 7.90
CA ASN A 382 -1.07 6.74 7.07
C ASN A 382 0.25 6.31 7.72
N ALA A 383 0.34 6.30 9.05
CA ALA A 383 1.43 5.65 9.78
C ALA A 383 1.49 4.15 9.49
N SER A 384 0.33 3.46 9.52
CA SER A 384 0.28 2.01 9.30
C SER A 384 0.66 1.61 7.88
N VAL A 385 0.23 2.36 6.86
CA VAL A 385 0.60 2.07 5.46
C VAL A 385 2.04 2.50 5.17
N HIS A 386 2.59 3.52 5.83
CA HIS A 386 4.02 3.84 5.74
C HIS A 386 4.89 2.70 6.29
N ASP A 387 4.54 2.17 7.46
CA ASP A 387 5.22 0.99 8.02
C ASP A 387 5.06 -0.24 7.13
N ALA A 388 3.86 -0.47 6.57
CA ALA A 388 3.62 -1.54 5.61
C ALA A 388 4.51 -1.42 4.35
N ALA A 389 4.72 -0.20 3.83
CA ALA A 389 5.65 0.01 2.72
C ALA A 389 7.08 -0.40 3.10
N VAL A 390 7.57 0.04 4.26
CA VAL A 390 8.92 -0.30 4.73
C VAL A 390 9.06 -1.81 4.91
N ALA A 391 8.12 -2.49 5.58
CA ALA A 391 8.17 -3.93 5.81
C ALA A 391 8.08 -4.74 4.51
N ALA A 392 7.12 -4.42 3.64
CA ALA A 392 6.92 -5.14 2.38
C ALA A 392 8.10 -4.96 1.43
N TRP A 393 8.62 -3.74 1.23
CA TRP A 393 9.77 -3.51 0.36
C TRP A 393 11.07 -4.05 0.94
N THR A 394 11.16 -4.21 2.27
CA THR A 394 12.26 -4.96 2.89
C THR A 394 12.22 -6.43 2.45
N CYS A 395 11.07 -7.09 2.52
CA CYS A 395 10.90 -8.47 2.03
C CYS A 395 11.16 -8.57 0.52
N LYS A 396 10.56 -7.67 -0.27
CA LYS A 396 10.72 -7.65 -1.73
C LYS A 396 12.17 -7.44 -2.16
N ARG A 397 12.95 -6.65 -1.42
CA ARG A 397 14.37 -6.46 -1.72
C ARG A 397 15.23 -7.64 -1.27
N GLU A 398 14.92 -8.23 -0.13
CA GLU A 398 15.69 -9.35 0.42
C GLU A 398 15.52 -10.61 -0.41
N TYR A 399 14.26 -10.98 -0.69
CA TYR A 399 13.93 -12.21 -1.41
C TYR A 399 13.98 -12.02 -2.94
N ASP A 400 13.73 -10.80 -3.42
CA ASP A 400 13.79 -10.42 -4.84
C ASP A 400 13.06 -11.42 -5.74
N TYR A 401 11.90 -11.89 -5.27
CA TYR A 401 11.18 -13.03 -5.81
C TYR A 401 10.51 -12.74 -7.16
N VAL A 402 10.49 -13.76 -8.01
CA VAL A 402 9.95 -13.75 -9.38
C VAL A 402 8.44 -13.41 -9.44
N ARG A 403 7.99 -12.93 -10.60
CA ARG A 403 6.57 -12.65 -10.90
C ARG A 403 5.95 -13.77 -11.76
N PRO A 404 4.62 -14.01 -11.66
CA PRO A 404 3.95 -15.10 -12.37
C PRO A 404 4.21 -15.13 -13.88
N ILE A 405 4.22 -13.97 -14.56
CA ILE A 405 4.47 -13.92 -16.01
C ILE A 405 5.82 -14.53 -16.39
N SER A 406 6.88 -14.22 -15.64
CA SER A 406 8.21 -14.75 -15.89
C SER A 406 8.30 -16.23 -15.55
N SER A 407 7.78 -16.64 -14.39
CA SER A 407 7.84 -18.03 -13.93
C SER A 407 6.97 -18.96 -14.79
N ILE A 408 5.75 -18.57 -15.15
CA ILE A 408 4.85 -19.36 -16.01
C ILE A 408 5.44 -19.52 -17.42
N ARG A 409 5.93 -18.44 -18.04
CA ARG A 409 6.55 -18.51 -19.37
C ARG A 409 7.82 -19.35 -19.36
N TYR A 410 8.64 -19.25 -18.32
CA TYR A 410 9.87 -20.03 -18.16
C TYR A 410 9.58 -21.52 -18.00
N MET A 411 8.75 -21.90 -17.03
CA MET A 411 8.38 -23.30 -16.81
C MET A 411 7.66 -23.88 -18.03
N GLY A 412 6.79 -23.10 -18.67
CA GLY A 412 6.07 -23.49 -19.89
C GLY A 412 6.98 -23.75 -21.09
N GLY A 413 8.05 -22.95 -21.24
CA GLY A 413 9.07 -23.15 -22.28
C GLY A 413 9.94 -24.39 -22.06
N HIS A 414 10.07 -24.85 -20.82
CA HIS A 414 10.83 -26.06 -20.47
C HIS A 414 10.05 -27.37 -20.68
N GLY A 415 8.72 -27.33 -20.55
CA GLY A 415 7.87 -28.50 -20.71
C GLY A 415 7.03 -28.79 -19.46
N GLN A 416 6.79 -30.07 -19.18
CA GLN A 416 5.95 -30.51 -18.07
C GLN A 416 6.75 -31.28 -17.00
N SER A 417 6.35 -31.16 -15.73
CA SER A 417 7.07 -31.77 -14.59
C SER A 417 6.32 -32.91 -13.89
N SER A 418 5.16 -33.35 -14.39
CA SER A 418 4.32 -34.36 -13.73
C SER A 418 4.59 -35.81 -14.13
N ASP A 419 5.03 -36.06 -15.35
CA ASP A 419 5.28 -37.42 -15.86
C ASP A 419 6.70 -37.55 -16.43
N PRO A 420 7.65 -38.12 -15.67
CA PRO A 420 9.03 -38.36 -16.12
C PRO A 420 9.17 -39.24 -17.36
N ALA A 421 8.17 -40.08 -17.67
CA ALA A 421 8.15 -40.93 -18.86
C ALA A 421 7.35 -40.30 -20.02
N GLY A 422 6.68 -39.18 -19.77
CA GLY A 422 5.81 -38.48 -20.71
C GLY A 422 6.60 -37.61 -21.70
N PRO A 423 5.92 -37.17 -22.79
CA PRO A 423 6.53 -36.21 -23.71
C PRO A 423 6.86 -34.89 -23.01
N SER A 424 7.93 -34.25 -23.47
CA SER A 424 8.35 -32.91 -23.02
C SER A 424 8.54 -32.81 -21.51
N TYR A 425 8.98 -33.89 -20.87
CA TYR A 425 9.29 -33.86 -19.44
C TYR A 425 10.52 -32.98 -19.16
N ASN A 426 10.40 -32.12 -18.14
CA ASN A 426 11.48 -31.36 -17.54
C ASN A 426 11.15 -31.11 -16.06
N GLU A 427 12.12 -31.28 -15.17
CA GLU A 427 11.95 -31.04 -13.73
C GLU A 427 11.58 -29.57 -13.44
N GLU A 428 12.05 -28.62 -14.25
CA GLU A 428 11.70 -27.20 -14.18
C GLU A 428 10.36 -26.87 -14.89
N GLY A 429 9.66 -27.86 -15.44
CA GLY A 429 8.44 -27.68 -16.22
C GLY A 429 7.19 -27.36 -15.38
N LEU A 430 6.12 -26.94 -16.05
CA LEU A 430 4.80 -26.76 -15.42
C LEU A 430 4.19 -28.11 -15.02
N PRO A 431 3.48 -28.21 -13.88
CA PRO A 431 2.73 -29.41 -13.55
C PRO A 431 1.54 -29.57 -14.50
N LEU A 432 1.28 -30.79 -14.96
CA LEU A 432 0.09 -31.11 -15.73
C LEU A 432 -1.15 -31.08 -14.84
N VAL A 433 -2.17 -30.38 -15.31
CA VAL A 433 -3.47 -30.27 -14.63
C VAL A 433 -4.54 -30.50 -15.68
N PRO A 434 -5.33 -31.59 -15.60
CA PRO A 434 -6.38 -31.87 -16.58
C PRO A 434 -7.29 -30.66 -16.81
N ASP A 435 -7.63 -30.39 -18.07
CA ASP A 435 -8.46 -29.27 -18.50
C ASP A 435 -7.94 -27.86 -18.14
N LEU A 436 -6.65 -27.75 -17.76
CA LEU A 436 -6.00 -26.48 -17.44
C LEU A 436 -4.58 -26.35 -17.99
N ILE A 437 -3.72 -27.35 -17.80
CA ILE A 437 -2.30 -27.34 -18.21
C ILE A 437 -2.00 -28.68 -18.88
N GLU A 438 -1.75 -28.67 -20.18
CA GLU A 438 -1.63 -29.88 -20.98
C GLU A 438 -0.48 -29.82 -21.98
N VAL A 439 0.10 -30.99 -22.27
CA VAL A 439 0.97 -31.13 -23.45
C VAL A 439 0.09 -31.16 -24.69
N VAL A 440 0.36 -30.30 -25.66
CA VAL A 440 -0.29 -30.34 -26.96
C VAL A 440 0.14 -31.61 -27.70
N THR A 441 -0.82 -32.41 -28.14
CA THR A 441 -0.55 -33.65 -28.87
C THR A 441 -1.14 -33.60 -30.28
N ALA A 442 -0.67 -34.48 -31.17
CA ALA A 442 -1.24 -34.64 -32.50
C ALA A 442 -2.75 -34.98 -32.48
N SER A 443 -3.26 -35.55 -31.38
CA SER A 443 -4.69 -35.83 -31.22
C SER A 443 -5.49 -34.57 -30.88
N THR A 444 -4.93 -33.69 -30.05
CA THR A 444 -5.60 -32.48 -29.59
C THR A 444 -5.59 -31.36 -30.62
N THR A 445 -4.69 -31.42 -31.61
CA THR A 445 -4.59 -30.47 -32.74
C THR A 445 -5.39 -30.92 -33.96
N GLN A 446 -6.22 -31.96 -33.86
CA GLN A 446 -7.09 -32.37 -34.98
C GLN A 446 -8.26 -31.39 -35.11
N ALA A 447 -8.83 -31.32 -36.32
CA ALA A 447 -9.97 -30.44 -36.61
C ALA A 447 -11.11 -30.61 -35.58
N GLY A 448 -11.49 -29.50 -34.93
CA GLY A 448 -12.55 -29.46 -33.91
C GLY A 448 -12.14 -30.01 -32.53
N GLN A 449 -10.86 -30.28 -32.29
CA GLN A 449 -10.32 -30.59 -30.96
C GLN A 449 -9.82 -29.32 -30.27
N ARG A 450 -9.61 -29.40 -28.94
CA ARG A 450 -9.32 -28.23 -28.08
C ARG A 450 -8.04 -27.44 -28.39
N HIS A 451 -7.08 -28.02 -29.12
CA HIS A 451 -5.84 -27.34 -29.53
C HIS A 451 -5.75 -27.18 -31.05
N ASP A 452 -6.86 -27.28 -31.79
CA ASP A 452 -6.91 -27.17 -33.26
C ASP A 452 -6.31 -25.84 -33.74
N HIS A 453 -6.68 -24.72 -33.10
CA HIS A 453 -6.21 -23.37 -33.46
C HIS A 453 -4.73 -23.14 -33.19
N LEU A 454 -4.12 -23.87 -32.24
CA LEU A 454 -2.68 -23.80 -31.98
C LEU A 454 -1.87 -24.47 -33.09
N GLY A 455 -2.49 -25.40 -33.82
CA GLY A 455 -1.95 -26.06 -34.99
C GLY A 455 -0.82 -27.08 -34.70
N PRO A 456 -0.38 -27.83 -35.73
CA PRO A 456 0.63 -28.89 -35.57
C PRO A 456 1.99 -28.43 -35.05
N GLY A 457 2.33 -27.14 -35.21
CA GLY A 457 3.57 -26.56 -34.71
C GLY A 457 3.63 -26.46 -33.18
N ALA A 458 2.48 -26.57 -32.50
CA ALA A 458 2.40 -26.58 -31.05
C ALA A 458 2.63 -27.97 -30.44
N ILE A 459 2.65 -29.06 -31.22
CA ILE A 459 2.79 -30.42 -30.69
C ILE A 459 4.08 -30.54 -29.86
N GLY A 460 3.93 -31.02 -28.61
CA GLY A 460 5.00 -31.14 -27.63
C GLY A 460 5.21 -29.89 -26.77
N ARG A 461 4.55 -28.76 -27.06
CA ARG A 461 4.58 -27.56 -26.21
C ARG A 461 3.48 -27.64 -25.15
N ILE A 462 3.61 -26.81 -24.12
CA ILE A 462 2.62 -26.71 -23.04
C ILE A 462 1.56 -25.67 -23.40
N ALA A 463 0.31 -26.11 -23.43
CA ALA A 463 -0.85 -25.24 -23.50
C ALA A 463 -1.45 -25.05 -22.11
N VAL A 464 -1.88 -23.83 -21.83
CA VAL A 464 -2.61 -23.44 -20.62
C VAL A 464 -3.96 -22.88 -21.03
N ARG A 465 -5.01 -23.23 -20.29
CA ARG A 465 -6.33 -22.64 -20.46
C ARG A 465 -6.45 -21.40 -19.58
N ALA A 466 -6.46 -20.22 -20.19
CA ALA A 466 -6.30 -18.95 -19.50
C ALA A 466 -6.98 -17.82 -20.30
N TRP A 467 -7.05 -16.62 -19.70
CA TRP A 467 -7.42 -15.41 -20.43
C TRP A 467 -6.47 -15.17 -21.60
N GLN A 468 -7.01 -14.78 -22.75
CA GLN A 468 -6.25 -14.75 -24.02
C GLN A 468 -5.39 -13.50 -24.20
N GLY A 469 -5.51 -12.48 -23.34
CA GLY A 469 -4.85 -11.18 -23.49
C GLY A 469 -5.84 -10.04 -23.75
N GLU A 470 -5.34 -8.79 -23.75
CA GLU A 470 -6.15 -7.60 -24.03
C GLU A 470 -6.73 -7.72 -25.45
N PRO A 471 -8.06 -7.55 -25.63
CA PRO A 471 -8.65 -7.62 -26.96
C PRO A 471 -8.28 -6.38 -27.79
N ALA A 472 -8.39 -6.49 -29.12
CA ALA A 472 -8.05 -5.40 -30.03
C ALA A 472 -8.92 -4.13 -29.84
N ASP A 473 -10.16 -4.29 -29.37
CA ASP A 473 -11.05 -3.20 -28.98
C ASP A 473 -11.61 -3.43 -27.58
N VAL A 474 -10.96 -2.82 -26.58
CA VAL A 474 -11.33 -2.93 -25.17
C VAL A 474 -12.72 -2.37 -24.84
N GLU A 475 -13.28 -1.48 -25.66
CA GLU A 475 -14.61 -0.93 -25.40
C GLU A 475 -15.74 -1.89 -25.78
N THR A 476 -15.49 -2.77 -26.75
CA THR A 476 -16.56 -3.60 -27.35
C THR A 476 -16.32 -5.10 -27.31
N GLN A 477 -15.11 -5.54 -26.96
CA GLN A 477 -14.71 -6.94 -27.00
C GLN A 477 -14.29 -7.47 -25.61
N ILE A 478 -14.53 -8.76 -25.42
CA ILE A 478 -14.07 -9.53 -24.25
C ILE A 478 -12.99 -10.48 -24.77
N GLY A 479 -11.82 -10.50 -24.15
CA GLY A 479 -10.69 -11.36 -24.54
C GLY A 479 -11.02 -12.85 -24.39
N GLY A 480 -11.85 -13.20 -23.40
CA GLY A 480 -12.33 -14.57 -23.19
C GLY A 480 -11.25 -15.52 -22.65
N VAL A 481 -11.62 -16.79 -22.48
CA VAL A 481 -10.70 -17.85 -22.02
C VAL A 481 -10.64 -18.97 -23.06
N ASP A 482 -9.43 -19.32 -23.47
CA ASP A 482 -9.16 -20.46 -24.35
C ASP A 482 -7.78 -21.07 -24.04
N TRP A 483 -7.41 -22.12 -24.77
CA TRP A 483 -6.06 -22.68 -24.75
C TRP A 483 -5.09 -21.76 -25.48
N ILE A 484 -4.09 -21.28 -24.75
CA ILE A 484 -2.93 -20.54 -25.28
C ILE A 484 -1.66 -21.29 -24.92
N LEU A 485 -0.54 -20.98 -25.58
CA LEU A 485 0.74 -21.57 -25.19
C LEU A 485 1.22 -20.89 -23.91
N ALA A 486 1.78 -21.67 -22.98
CA ALA A 486 2.27 -21.15 -21.70
C ALA A 486 3.33 -20.05 -21.88
N GLU A 487 4.13 -20.16 -22.95
CA GLU A 487 5.14 -19.20 -23.37
C GLU A 487 4.56 -17.83 -23.78
N ASP A 488 3.27 -17.78 -24.15
CA ASP A 488 2.56 -16.57 -24.56
C ASP A 488 1.70 -15.98 -23.44
N TRP A 489 1.61 -16.65 -22.28
CA TRP A 489 0.71 -16.25 -21.19
C TRP A 489 0.98 -14.83 -20.68
N VAL A 490 -0.09 -14.09 -20.42
CA VAL A 490 -0.05 -12.76 -19.78
C VAL A 490 -1.09 -12.68 -18.66
N PRO A 491 -0.83 -11.89 -17.59
CA PRO A 491 -1.80 -11.61 -16.54
C PRO A 491 -2.95 -10.74 -17.06
N TYR A 492 -4.12 -10.78 -16.39
CA TYR A 492 -5.26 -9.90 -16.68
C TYR A 492 -4.95 -8.45 -16.33
N GLN A 493 -4.37 -7.73 -17.27
CA GLN A 493 -3.92 -6.34 -17.22
C GLN A 493 -3.90 -5.74 -18.63
N ARG A 494 -3.74 -4.41 -18.75
CA ARG A 494 -3.45 -3.75 -20.04
C ARG A 494 -2.07 -4.17 -20.57
N ASP A 495 -1.93 -4.31 -21.89
CA ASP A 495 -0.69 -4.67 -22.58
C ASP A 495 0.43 -3.64 -22.34
N THR A 496 0.07 -2.39 -22.05
CA THR A 496 1.01 -1.29 -21.76
C THR A 496 1.41 -1.20 -20.28
N PHE A 497 0.78 -2.00 -19.41
CA PHE A 497 1.06 -2.09 -17.97
C PHE A 497 0.75 -3.51 -17.45
N VAL A 498 1.60 -4.46 -17.79
CA VAL A 498 1.31 -5.90 -17.57
C VAL A 498 1.58 -6.35 -16.13
N THR A 499 2.59 -5.82 -15.45
CA THR A 499 2.92 -6.17 -14.05
C THR A 499 3.70 -5.03 -13.40
N PRO A 500 3.50 -4.71 -12.11
CA PRO A 500 4.26 -3.64 -11.45
C PRO A 500 5.78 -3.87 -11.41
N ALA A 501 6.55 -2.80 -11.51
CA ALA A 501 8.02 -2.82 -11.66
C ALA A 501 8.78 -3.06 -10.32
N PHE A 502 8.49 -4.18 -9.65
CA PHE A 502 9.15 -4.66 -8.44
C PHE A 502 8.84 -6.14 -8.17
N ALA A 503 9.69 -6.80 -7.37
CA ALA A 503 9.58 -8.21 -7.00
C ALA A 503 8.22 -8.61 -6.38
N GLY A 504 7.87 -9.90 -6.47
CA GLY A 504 6.58 -10.46 -6.05
C GLY A 504 6.38 -10.50 -4.53
N TYR A 505 7.29 -11.15 -3.81
CA TYR A 505 7.10 -11.52 -2.41
C TYR A 505 7.55 -10.44 -1.42
N ILE A 506 6.72 -9.94 -0.51
CA ILE A 506 5.27 -10.18 -0.30
C ILE A 506 4.42 -9.14 -1.08
N SER A 507 3.13 -9.41 -1.27
CA SER A 507 2.19 -8.50 -1.93
C SER A 507 2.04 -7.19 -1.17
N GLY A 508 2.31 -6.07 -1.85
CA GLY A 508 2.14 -4.73 -1.29
C GLY A 508 0.66 -4.43 -0.99
N HIS A 509 -0.25 -4.76 -1.89
CA HIS A 509 -1.70 -4.53 -1.71
C HIS A 509 -2.23 -5.25 -0.48
N SER A 510 -1.84 -6.53 -0.29
CA SER A 510 -2.20 -7.33 0.88
C SER A 510 -1.67 -6.71 2.18
N THR A 511 -0.43 -6.22 2.15
CA THR A 511 0.22 -5.61 3.33
C THR A 511 -0.41 -4.27 3.70
N PHE A 512 -0.58 -3.35 2.75
CA PHE A 512 -1.22 -2.04 2.98
C PHE A 512 -2.65 -2.21 3.48
N SER A 513 -3.41 -3.09 2.82
CA SER A 513 -4.83 -3.25 3.12
C SER A 513 -5.07 -3.83 4.50
N ARG A 514 -4.28 -4.84 4.89
CA ARG A 514 -4.42 -5.40 6.23
C ARG A 514 -3.96 -4.42 7.31
N ALA A 515 -2.90 -3.64 7.07
CA ALA A 515 -2.44 -2.62 8.01
C ALA A 515 -3.51 -1.56 8.28
N ALA A 516 -4.12 -1.01 7.23
CA ALA A 516 -5.18 -0.02 7.38
C ALA A 516 -6.46 -0.60 8.00
N ALA A 517 -6.85 -1.83 7.64
CA ALA A 517 -8.00 -2.50 8.25
C ALA A 517 -7.83 -2.70 9.77
N GLU A 518 -6.64 -3.08 10.25
CA GLU A 518 -6.36 -3.18 11.69
C GLU A 518 -6.54 -1.84 12.42
N VAL A 519 -6.15 -0.74 11.78
CA VAL A 519 -6.35 0.61 12.31
C VAL A 519 -7.83 0.97 12.35
N LEU A 520 -8.57 0.76 11.26
CA LEU A 520 -10.01 1.06 11.19
C LEU A 520 -10.81 0.28 12.24
N VAL A 521 -10.53 -1.01 12.41
CA VAL A 521 -11.18 -1.85 13.44
C VAL A 521 -11.05 -1.23 14.83
N ARG A 522 -9.86 -0.72 15.14
CA ARG A 522 -9.56 -0.14 16.45
C ARG A 522 -10.09 1.27 16.58
N LEU A 523 -10.01 2.09 15.53
CA LEU A 523 -10.58 3.44 15.50
C LEU A 523 -12.09 3.41 15.75
N THR A 524 -12.82 2.55 15.04
CA THR A 524 -14.28 2.48 15.10
C THR A 524 -14.80 1.58 16.22
N GLY A 525 -13.92 0.82 16.87
CA GLY A 525 -14.27 -0.13 17.94
C GLY A 525 -15.01 -1.37 17.44
N SER A 526 -15.09 -1.59 16.12
CA SER A 526 -15.82 -2.67 15.49
C SER A 526 -15.04 -3.17 14.29
N LYS A 527 -15.00 -4.50 14.06
CA LYS A 527 -14.48 -5.02 12.80
C LYS A 527 -15.44 -4.82 11.62
N PHE A 528 -16.72 -4.62 11.91
CA PHE A 528 -17.76 -4.44 10.91
C PHE A 528 -17.83 -2.99 10.45
N PHE A 529 -18.10 -2.80 9.15
CA PHE A 529 -18.49 -1.50 8.63
C PHE A 529 -19.72 -0.95 9.38
N PRO A 530 -19.92 0.38 9.43
CA PRO A 530 -21.16 0.96 9.96
C PRO A 530 -22.40 0.30 9.32
N GLY A 531 -23.42 -0.01 10.12
CA GLY A 531 -24.58 -0.78 9.63
C GLY A 531 -24.32 -2.28 9.39
N GLY A 532 -23.09 -2.77 9.62
CA GLY A 532 -22.69 -4.15 9.41
C GLY A 532 -22.48 -4.54 7.95
N PHE A 533 -22.39 -3.56 7.05
CA PHE A 533 -22.35 -3.79 5.61
C PHE A 533 -21.73 -2.58 4.89
N SER A 534 -20.91 -2.86 3.89
CA SER A 534 -20.48 -1.88 2.88
C SER A 534 -20.60 -2.51 1.51
N SER A 535 -20.86 -1.71 0.50
CA SER A 535 -20.85 -2.15 -0.88
C SER A 535 -20.27 -1.11 -1.83
N HIS A 536 -19.74 -1.60 -2.95
CA HIS A 536 -19.27 -0.80 -4.07
C HIS A 536 -19.91 -1.32 -5.35
N GLU A 537 -20.58 -0.45 -6.08
CA GLU A 537 -21.25 -0.79 -7.34
C GLU A 537 -20.31 -0.50 -8.52
N VAL A 538 -20.20 -1.48 -9.42
CA VAL A 538 -19.58 -1.32 -10.74
C VAL A 538 -20.67 -1.58 -11.78
N ALA A 539 -20.99 -0.55 -12.56
CA ALA A 539 -22.03 -0.65 -13.57
C ALA A 539 -21.56 -1.48 -14.77
N ALA A 540 -22.51 -2.00 -15.54
CA ALA A 540 -22.20 -2.75 -16.75
C ALA A 540 -21.46 -1.86 -17.76
N GLY A 541 -20.35 -2.36 -18.31
CA GLY A 541 -19.53 -1.63 -19.29
C GLY A 541 -18.50 -0.66 -18.70
N GLU A 542 -18.24 -0.69 -17.40
CA GLU A 542 -17.27 0.20 -16.72
C GLU A 542 -15.84 -0.38 -16.55
N LEU A 543 -15.56 -1.60 -17.03
CA LEU A 543 -14.20 -2.13 -17.04
C LEU A 543 -13.34 -1.40 -18.09
N ALA A 544 -12.07 -1.22 -17.74
CA ALA A 544 -11.08 -0.53 -18.56
C ALA A 544 -10.16 -1.50 -19.32
N PHE A 545 -10.03 -2.76 -18.88
CA PHE A 545 -9.11 -3.72 -19.53
C PHE A 545 -9.74 -4.39 -20.75
N GLU A 546 -11.05 -4.61 -20.71
CA GLU A 546 -11.85 -5.16 -21.80
C GLU A 546 -13.34 -4.87 -21.52
N ALA A 547 -14.23 -5.20 -22.46
CA ALA A 547 -15.65 -4.94 -22.30
C ALA A 547 -16.22 -5.71 -21.09
N GLY A 548 -16.96 -5.00 -20.25
CA GLY A 548 -17.61 -5.60 -19.09
C GLY A 548 -17.75 -4.60 -17.93
N PRO A 549 -18.23 -5.05 -16.76
CA PRO A 549 -18.82 -6.36 -16.56
C PRO A 549 -20.10 -6.52 -17.40
N THR A 550 -20.51 -7.76 -17.68
CA THR A 550 -21.66 -8.03 -18.57
C THR A 550 -23.01 -7.60 -17.96
N ALA A 551 -23.04 -7.49 -16.63
CA ALA A 551 -24.11 -6.91 -15.86
C ALA A 551 -23.52 -6.12 -14.68
N LYS A 552 -24.36 -5.34 -14.01
CA LYS A 552 -23.98 -4.65 -12.78
C LYS A 552 -23.42 -5.63 -11.74
N VAL A 553 -22.26 -5.35 -11.18
CA VAL A 553 -21.66 -6.10 -10.08
C VAL A 553 -21.67 -5.23 -8.83
N GLU A 554 -22.11 -5.80 -7.72
CA GLU A 554 -22.01 -5.17 -6.40
C GLU A 554 -21.01 -5.96 -5.57
N LEU A 555 -19.87 -5.34 -5.27
CA LEU A 555 -18.93 -5.85 -4.28
C LEU A 555 -19.51 -5.59 -2.89
N GLN A 556 -19.47 -6.58 -2.01
CA GLN A 556 -20.09 -6.49 -0.68
C GLN A 556 -19.12 -6.98 0.39
N TRP A 557 -19.05 -6.25 1.51
CA TRP A 557 -18.20 -6.57 2.64
C TRP A 557 -18.94 -6.39 3.97
N ALA A 558 -18.79 -7.33 4.90
CA ALA A 558 -19.27 -7.15 6.27
C ALA A 558 -18.25 -6.40 7.14
N THR A 559 -16.97 -6.74 6.99
CA THR A 559 -15.87 -6.25 7.80
C THR A 559 -14.76 -5.60 6.98
N TYR A 560 -13.99 -4.71 7.61
CA TYR A 560 -12.79 -4.12 7.00
C TYR A 560 -11.79 -5.20 6.56
N TYR A 561 -11.73 -6.31 7.30
CA TYR A 561 -10.90 -7.46 6.95
C TYR A 561 -11.36 -8.15 5.67
N ASP A 562 -12.67 -8.22 5.39
CA ASP A 562 -13.16 -8.84 4.16
C ASP A 562 -12.77 -8.02 2.93
N ALA A 563 -12.84 -6.68 3.04
CA ALA A 563 -12.36 -5.78 2.00
C ALA A 563 -10.83 -5.93 1.80
N ALA A 564 -10.06 -5.94 2.88
CA ALA A 564 -8.61 -6.11 2.82
C ALA A 564 -8.17 -7.46 2.24
N ASP A 565 -8.88 -8.54 2.58
CA ASP A 565 -8.60 -9.87 2.06
C ASP A 565 -8.97 -9.96 0.58
N GLN A 566 -10.08 -9.33 0.15
CA GLN A 566 -10.45 -9.25 -1.27
C GLN A 566 -9.41 -8.48 -2.10
N ALA A 567 -8.79 -7.44 -1.53
CA ALA A 567 -7.67 -6.73 -2.15
C ALA A 567 -6.43 -7.62 -2.36
N GLY A 568 -6.25 -8.66 -1.54
CA GLY A 568 -5.25 -9.71 -1.73
C GLY A 568 -5.63 -10.72 -2.81
N ILE A 569 -6.86 -11.24 -2.74
CA ILE A 569 -7.41 -12.21 -3.70
C ILE A 569 -7.44 -11.64 -5.13
N SER A 570 -7.74 -10.34 -5.27
CA SER A 570 -7.74 -9.67 -6.56
C SER A 570 -6.41 -9.77 -7.31
N ARG A 571 -5.29 -9.94 -6.59
CA ARG A 571 -3.96 -10.05 -7.21
C ARG A 571 -3.74 -11.40 -7.89
N LEU A 572 -4.48 -12.43 -7.46
CA LEU A 572 -4.52 -13.76 -8.07
C LEU A 572 -5.37 -13.72 -9.35
N TYR A 573 -6.56 -13.10 -9.30
CA TYR A 573 -7.39 -12.86 -10.48
C TYR A 573 -6.69 -11.98 -11.52
N GLY A 574 -6.00 -10.93 -11.07
CA GLY A 574 -5.17 -10.08 -11.91
C GLY A 574 -3.91 -10.78 -12.43
N GLY A 575 -3.56 -11.97 -11.94
CA GLY A 575 -2.44 -12.79 -12.43
C GLY A 575 -1.03 -12.30 -12.06
N ILE A 576 -0.88 -11.35 -11.14
CA ILE A 576 0.41 -10.68 -10.89
C ILE A 576 1.08 -11.09 -9.58
N HIS A 577 0.41 -11.89 -8.77
CA HIS A 577 0.95 -12.50 -7.55
C HIS A 577 0.56 -13.98 -7.49
N VAL A 578 1.41 -14.79 -6.86
CA VAL A 578 1.07 -16.17 -6.45
C VAL A 578 0.49 -16.19 -5.04
N PRO A 579 -0.21 -17.25 -4.60
CA PRO A 579 -0.82 -17.32 -3.26
C PRO A 579 0.15 -17.00 -2.11
N VAL A 580 1.41 -17.43 -2.21
CA VAL A 580 2.44 -17.18 -1.19
C VAL A 580 2.84 -15.69 -1.09
N ASP A 581 2.57 -14.87 -2.10
CA ASP A 581 2.78 -13.42 -1.97
C ASP A 581 1.71 -12.76 -1.08
N ASP A 582 0.48 -13.28 -1.12
CA ASP A 582 -0.69 -12.66 -0.51
C ASP A 582 -0.81 -12.98 0.99
N GLY A 583 -0.85 -14.27 1.36
CA GLY A 583 -1.08 -14.71 2.73
C GLY A 583 -0.09 -14.09 3.73
N PRO A 584 1.23 -14.30 3.55
CA PRO A 584 2.29 -13.60 4.28
C PRO A 584 2.18 -12.07 4.25
N GLY A 585 1.79 -11.49 3.11
CA GLY A 585 1.51 -10.05 2.98
C GLY A 585 0.49 -9.55 3.99
N ARG A 586 -0.64 -10.26 4.12
CA ARG A 586 -1.68 -9.92 5.10
C ARG A 586 -1.17 -10.06 6.54
N ILE A 587 -0.39 -11.09 6.85
CA ILE A 587 0.16 -11.31 8.20
C ILE A 587 1.07 -10.14 8.59
N VAL A 588 2.04 -9.79 7.73
CA VAL A 588 2.95 -8.65 7.96
C VAL A 588 2.18 -7.34 8.05
N GLY A 589 1.18 -7.14 7.19
CA GLY A 589 0.31 -5.96 7.23
C GLY A 589 -0.44 -5.83 8.57
N SER A 590 -0.99 -6.93 9.09
CA SER A 590 -1.66 -6.94 10.39
C SER A 590 -0.73 -6.47 11.51
N GLU A 591 0.50 -6.99 11.56
CA GLU A 591 1.50 -6.58 12.56
C GLU A 591 1.88 -5.09 12.43
N CYS A 592 2.02 -4.57 11.20
CA CYS A 592 2.28 -3.14 10.94
C CYS A 592 1.13 -2.26 11.49
N GLY A 593 -0.12 -2.60 11.16
CA GLY A 593 -1.29 -1.85 11.64
C GLY A 593 -1.43 -1.86 13.17
N ILE A 594 -1.19 -3.01 13.79
CA ILE A 594 -1.19 -3.16 15.26
C ILE A 594 -0.05 -2.34 15.90
N GLY A 595 1.14 -2.36 15.30
CA GLY A 595 2.30 -1.61 15.75
C GLY A 595 2.06 -0.09 15.71
N ALA A 596 1.62 0.41 14.54
CA ALA A 596 1.29 1.82 14.34
C ALA A 596 0.21 2.28 15.32
N TRP A 597 -0.84 1.46 15.53
CA TRP A 597 -1.86 1.74 16.54
C TRP A 597 -1.27 1.89 17.95
N LYS A 598 -0.49 0.89 18.40
CA LYS A 598 0.08 0.86 19.75
C LYS A 598 0.99 2.05 20.04
N LEU A 599 1.73 2.53 19.04
CA LEU A 599 2.59 3.70 19.21
C LEU A 599 1.79 5.01 19.08
N GLY A 600 0.92 5.13 18.08
CA GLY A 600 0.17 6.35 17.81
C GLY A 600 -0.74 6.80 18.97
N ILE A 601 -1.42 5.87 19.64
CA ILE A 601 -2.26 6.21 20.80
C ILE A 601 -1.49 6.93 21.92
N LYS A 602 -0.19 6.63 22.08
CA LYS A 602 0.65 7.23 23.12
C LYS A 602 0.96 8.70 22.85
N TYR A 603 0.99 9.08 21.57
CA TYR A 603 1.07 10.49 21.19
C TYR A 603 -0.25 11.20 21.50
N PHE A 604 -1.38 10.53 21.30
CA PHE A 604 -2.70 11.13 21.50
C PHE A 604 -3.06 11.35 22.97
N ASP A 605 -2.61 10.47 23.87
CA ASP A 605 -2.88 10.57 25.31
C ASP A 605 -1.70 11.13 26.12
N GLY A 606 -0.60 11.49 25.45
CA GLY A 606 0.61 12.05 26.05
C GLY A 606 1.49 11.05 26.81
N SER A 607 1.07 9.79 26.94
CA SER A 607 1.81 8.76 27.68
C SER A 607 3.17 8.43 27.06
N ILE A 608 3.42 8.81 25.81
CA ILE A 608 4.71 8.65 25.14
C ILE A 608 5.86 9.30 25.93
N LEU A 609 5.59 10.39 26.65
CA LEU A 609 6.58 11.11 27.45
C LEU A 609 6.87 10.44 28.80
N GLU A 610 6.00 9.54 29.24
CA GLU A 610 6.16 8.77 30.47
C GLU A 610 6.93 7.46 30.22
N GLU A 611 7.07 7.04 28.96
CA GLU A 611 7.82 5.84 28.61
C GLU A 611 9.31 6.01 28.89
N ARG A 612 9.86 5.14 29.73
CA ARG A 612 11.29 5.17 30.07
C ARG A 612 12.12 4.34 29.08
N PRO A 613 13.27 4.85 28.62
CA PRO A 613 14.23 4.07 27.85
C PRO A 613 14.62 2.78 28.59
N ARG A 614 14.55 1.63 27.90
CA ARG A 614 15.01 0.35 28.45
C ARG A 614 16.52 0.24 28.28
N LEU A 615 17.26 0.27 29.38
CA LEU A 615 18.72 0.27 29.38
C LEU A 615 19.29 -1.15 29.49
N THR A 616 20.31 -1.44 28.69
CA THR A 616 21.15 -2.64 28.81
C THR A 616 22.60 -2.22 28.91
N VAL A 617 23.37 -2.85 29.80
CA VAL A 617 24.82 -2.61 29.95
C VAL A 617 25.58 -3.85 29.54
N THR A 618 26.44 -3.72 28.54
CA THR A 618 27.24 -4.80 27.97
C THR A 618 28.73 -4.57 28.28
N PRO A 619 29.41 -5.46 29.04
CA PRO A 619 30.86 -5.38 29.20
C PRO A 619 31.58 -5.56 27.87
N LEU A 620 32.58 -4.72 27.61
CA LEU A 620 33.46 -4.78 26.44
C LEU A 620 34.93 -5.01 26.88
N PRO A 621 35.83 -5.43 25.96
CA PRO A 621 37.26 -5.56 26.26
C PRO A 621 37.87 -4.24 26.77
N GLY A 622 38.92 -4.32 27.59
CA GLY A 622 39.70 -3.15 28.00
C GLY A 622 39.03 -2.24 29.04
N SER A 623 38.23 -2.77 29.96
CA SER A 623 37.45 -2.00 30.96
C SER A 623 36.47 -1.00 30.33
N GLN A 624 35.92 -1.37 29.18
CA GLN A 624 34.86 -0.63 28.54
C GLN A 624 33.50 -1.27 28.82
N PHE A 625 32.46 -0.45 28.77
CA PHE A 625 31.07 -0.89 28.84
C PHE A 625 30.30 -0.19 27.73
N ARG A 626 29.36 -0.87 27.10
CA ARG A 626 28.39 -0.26 26.19
C ARG A 626 27.06 -0.13 26.91
N LEU A 627 26.54 1.09 26.97
CA LEU A 627 25.18 1.38 27.39
C LEU A 627 24.29 1.40 26.14
N ASP A 628 23.35 0.47 26.04
CA ASP A 628 22.37 0.37 24.95
C ASP A 628 20.98 0.79 25.49
N TRP A 629 20.19 1.54 24.72
CA TRP A 629 18.82 1.88 25.11
C TRP A 629 17.81 1.87 23.95
N THR A 630 16.54 1.65 24.29
CA THR A 630 15.41 1.87 23.38
C THR A 630 15.01 3.34 23.39
N GLN A 631 14.62 3.87 22.23
CA GLN A 631 14.20 5.25 22.04
C GLN A 631 13.13 5.32 20.93
N HIS A 632 12.44 6.45 20.84
CA HIS A 632 11.45 6.71 19.81
C HIS A 632 11.93 7.79 18.87
N ARG A 633 11.80 7.55 17.56
CA ARG A 633 12.16 8.54 16.52
C ARG A 633 11.42 9.84 16.77
N GLY A 634 12.13 10.95 16.66
CA GLY A 634 11.58 12.29 16.88
C GLY A 634 11.66 12.81 18.32
N LEU A 635 11.83 11.96 19.34
CA LEU A 635 12.13 12.40 20.72
C LEU A 635 13.62 12.67 20.93
N PHE A 636 13.98 13.40 21.98
CA PHE A 636 15.35 13.78 22.27
C PHE A 636 15.92 13.00 23.44
N TYR A 637 17.17 12.56 23.30
CA TYR A 637 17.86 11.77 24.33
C TYR A 637 19.25 12.32 24.63
N LYS A 638 19.67 12.20 25.89
CA LYS A 638 21.06 12.42 26.30
C LYS A 638 21.52 11.42 27.34
N VAL A 639 22.82 11.12 27.36
CA VAL A 639 23.45 10.37 28.45
C VAL A 639 24.04 11.35 29.44
N ARG A 640 23.86 11.08 30.73
CA ARG A 640 24.46 11.85 31.83
C ARG A 640 25.20 10.92 32.77
N ARG A 641 26.27 11.43 33.37
CA ARG A 641 27.14 10.72 34.30
C ARG A 641 27.17 11.40 35.67
N SER A 642 27.27 10.59 36.72
CA SER A 642 27.45 11.04 38.10
C SER A 642 28.43 10.12 38.83
N GLY A 643 29.21 10.67 39.76
CA GLY A 643 30.03 9.88 40.70
C GLY A 643 29.33 9.57 42.03
N ASP A 644 28.18 10.20 42.31
CA ASP A 644 27.57 10.22 43.64
C ASP A 644 26.03 10.13 43.64
N LEU A 645 25.39 10.02 42.47
CA LEU A 645 23.93 10.09 42.24
C LEU A 645 23.28 11.44 42.58
N GLN A 646 24.06 12.47 42.91
CA GLN A 646 23.54 13.80 43.26
C GLN A 646 23.78 14.79 42.11
N GLY A 647 25.02 14.86 41.61
CA GLY A 647 25.39 15.73 40.49
C GLY A 647 25.55 14.95 39.19
N PHE A 648 24.77 15.30 38.18
CA PHE A 648 24.87 14.70 36.84
C PHE A 648 25.40 15.69 35.81
N THR A 649 26.50 15.34 35.15
CA THR A 649 27.06 16.04 34.00
C THR A 649 26.64 15.36 32.70
N ASP A 650 26.30 16.14 31.69
CA ASP A 650 25.92 15.63 30.38
C ASP A 650 27.16 15.09 29.64
N GLU A 651 27.08 13.86 29.12
CA GLU A 651 28.11 13.29 28.23
C GLU A 651 27.97 13.84 26.81
N PHE A 652 26.73 14.16 26.40
CA PHE A 652 26.41 14.86 25.17
C PHE A 652 25.08 15.65 25.34
N PRO A 653 24.84 16.71 24.55
CA PRO A 653 23.57 17.44 24.60
C PRO A 653 22.40 16.55 24.14
N PHE A 654 21.16 17.02 24.30
CA PHE A 654 20.01 16.33 23.72
C PHE A 654 20.17 16.15 22.21
N VAL A 655 20.01 14.92 21.74
CA VAL A 655 20.04 14.55 20.32
C VAL A 655 18.69 13.95 19.95
N ARG A 656 18.12 14.43 18.85
CA ARG A 656 16.89 13.90 18.28
C ARG A 656 17.14 12.50 17.73
N ALA A 657 16.37 11.51 18.19
CA ALA A 657 16.50 10.13 17.74
C ALA A 657 16.01 9.97 16.29
N SER A 658 16.86 9.38 15.45
CA SER A 658 16.54 8.89 14.10
C SER A 658 16.31 7.38 14.04
N GLU A 659 16.63 6.67 15.11
CA GLU A 659 16.51 5.22 15.24
C GLU A 659 15.68 4.85 16.48
N ASP A 660 15.21 3.61 16.53
CA ASP A 660 14.49 3.03 17.67
C ASP A 660 15.42 2.58 18.82
N ARG A 661 16.73 2.61 18.59
CA ARG A 661 17.77 2.23 19.56
C ARG A 661 19.00 3.12 19.42
N ALA A 662 19.73 3.28 20.52
CA ALA A 662 21.04 3.93 20.51
C ALA A 662 21.98 3.31 21.53
N SER A 663 23.27 3.65 21.40
CA SER A 663 24.32 3.14 22.28
C SER A 663 25.37 4.20 22.59
N TYR A 664 26.03 4.05 23.74
CA TYR A 664 27.12 4.91 24.20
C TYR A 664 28.20 4.06 24.88
N THR A 665 29.45 4.22 24.45
CA THR A 665 30.59 3.46 25.00
C THR A 665 31.26 4.24 26.13
N ILE A 666 31.30 3.61 27.30
CA ILE A 666 31.94 4.07 28.52
C ILE A 666 33.34 3.44 28.60
N SER A 667 34.35 4.24 28.94
CA SER A 667 35.71 3.75 29.22
C SER A 667 36.08 4.06 30.68
N LEU A 668 36.23 3.02 31.51
CA LEU A 668 36.64 3.21 32.91
C LEU A 668 38.17 3.20 33.05
N PRO A 669 38.78 4.18 33.73
CA PRO A 669 40.20 4.12 34.05
C PRO A 669 40.50 3.01 35.09
N PHE A 670 41.45 2.11 34.79
CA PHE A 670 41.93 1.05 35.70
C PHE A 670 42.72 1.60 36.92
N PRO A 671 42.85 0.85 38.06
CA PRO A 671 41.99 -0.19 38.60
C PRO A 671 41.60 0.11 40.08
N ASN A 672 40.60 0.95 40.31
CA ASN A 672 39.83 0.97 41.58
C ASN A 672 38.57 1.85 41.41
N PRO A 673 37.33 1.35 41.60
CA PRO A 673 36.17 2.08 41.12
C PRO A 673 35.75 3.15 42.14
N ALA A 674 35.86 4.43 41.75
CA ALA A 674 34.74 5.31 42.07
C ALA A 674 33.52 4.72 41.33
N ARG A 675 32.41 4.51 42.04
CA ARG A 675 31.17 4.09 41.36
C ARG A 675 30.76 5.22 40.44
N GLU A 676 30.68 4.95 39.14
CA GLU A 676 30.08 5.87 38.18
C GLU A 676 28.66 5.40 37.89
N PHE A 677 27.75 6.36 37.80
CA PHE A 677 26.33 6.16 37.54
C PHE A 677 25.99 6.86 36.23
N TYR A 678 25.26 6.16 35.38
CA TYR A 678 24.82 6.69 34.09
C TYR A 678 23.29 6.69 34.05
N GLN A 679 22.72 7.74 33.47
CA GLN A 679 21.29 7.82 33.16
C GLN A 679 21.11 8.26 31.72
N VAL A 680 20.08 7.73 31.07
CA VAL A 680 19.56 8.25 29.79
C VAL A 680 18.34 9.09 30.12
N GLU A 681 18.40 10.36 29.74
CA GLU A 681 17.31 11.31 29.92
C GLU A 681 16.59 11.48 28.58
N GLN A 682 15.27 11.38 28.61
CA GLN A 682 14.37 11.64 27.49
C GLN A 682 13.77 13.04 27.64
N ALA A 683 13.63 13.76 26.53
CA ALA A 683 12.93 15.03 26.44
C ALA A 683 12.09 15.12 25.15
N GLU A 684 11.21 16.12 25.15
CA GLU A 684 10.32 16.49 24.05
C GLU A 684 11.05 17.14 22.87
#